data_AF-A0A095YHB1-F1
#
_entry.id   AF-A0A095YHB1-F1
#
_cell.length_a   1.000
_cell.length_b   1.000
_cell.length_c   1.000
_cell.angle_alpha   90.00
_cell.angle_beta   90.00
_cell.angle_gamma   90.00
#
_symmetry.space_group_name_H-M   'P 1'
#
loop_
_entity.id
_entity.type
_entity.pdbx_description
1 polymer ?
#
loop_
_entity_poly.entity_id
_entity_poly.type
_entity_poly.pdbx_seq_one_letter_code
_entity_poly.pdbx_strand_id
1 'polypeptide(L)'
;MRKITKAGVKRRLGMYGMRGRLALAEMIETGDFPGRGRNTPVTDFRRWVRSFDGRRDEGFPQEWRTDRRLPFANPARVAVVMHVFYPELVDEIVSYLENIPVEFDLLVTNSSGREISADRFRCRSGKLNNVAVLKADNHGRDIFPLVQLVNAGFLDPYELLIKVHTKKSAWRAGHAALAGDGESWKRELLGGLLGSKERVTEILQAFACDPHLGMLTVEGNIVGAEHWGGDRRNVAELLKRLQMTPGNPKDLQFPAGSMYVARGFAVQGLRALCLNKEDFESEAGQIDGTTAHALERMMGILTLEAGLKLGDTSDLRPAEDDSWKRFALNAERVSRAVTVPFYLPQFHPNRENDRWWGKGFTEWTNVTRAKPVFLGHHQPGLPSELGYYDLRLDSVRDAQQSLAAEHGIAGFMYYYYWFSGKRLLNLPIERLRSSDTETPFCFMWANENWTRSWDGRDADVIMGQDYSAVPAEEFIDDILEFLLDRRYLRLNGKAVLAVYRPAQIPDFAGVVARWREKARAAGAGELLILAVEVAKQFDGLGAGWDEPGVDGTLMFPPHNLTWDGVSMQKMRPDRRFRGRFLSYRKIAARAIRKIWALDPRQYPGVMVNFDNTARRQWKSDIWWGSNPYTFHRWLLACVDSVADRDAADRLVFVNAWNEWAEGAVLEPTARYGRTYLQAVRNVLWS
;
A
#
# COMPACT_ATOMS: atom_id res chain seq x y z
N MET A 1 -11.89 43.62 -18.92
CA MET A 1 -10.49 44.00 -18.57
C MET A 1 -10.30 43.96 -17.07
N ARG A 2 -9.54 42.99 -16.52
CA ARG A 2 -9.24 42.93 -15.08
C ARG A 2 -8.17 43.98 -14.73
N LYS A 3 -8.51 44.94 -13.85
CA LYS A 3 -7.59 45.98 -13.37
C LYS A 3 -6.41 45.34 -12.64
N ILE A 4 -5.21 45.46 -13.22
CA ILE A 4 -3.96 45.03 -12.59
C ILE A 4 -3.62 46.03 -11.47
N THR A 5 -3.64 45.58 -10.22
CA THR A 5 -3.30 46.43 -9.07
C THR A 5 -1.80 46.46 -8.82
N LYS A 6 -1.25 47.60 -8.37
CA LYS A 6 0.18 47.74 -8.02
C LYS A 6 0.65 46.65 -7.02
N ALA A 7 -0.21 46.23 -6.09
CA ALA A 7 0.08 45.14 -5.15
C ALA A 7 0.20 43.76 -5.85
N GLY A 8 -0.62 43.50 -6.87
CA GLY A 8 -0.53 42.28 -7.68
C GLY A 8 0.74 42.22 -8.53
N VAL A 9 1.19 43.36 -9.06
CA VAL A 9 2.46 43.48 -9.79
C VAL A 9 3.65 43.29 -8.85
N LYS A 10 3.63 43.91 -7.67
CA LYS A 10 4.70 43.76 -6.65
C LYS A 10 4.83 42.32 -6.16
N ARG A 11 3.71 41.60 -5.98
CA ARG A 11 3.69 40.18 -5.58
C ARG A 11 4.23 39.27 -6.69
N ARG A 12 3.87 39.54 -7.95
CA ARG A 12 4.43 38.82 -9.11
C ARG A 12 5.92 39.09 -9.28
N LEU A 13 6.36 40.34 -9.19
CA LEU A 13 7.77 40.73 -9.27
C LEU A 13 8.60 40.12 -8.13
N GLY A 14 8.05 40.02 -6.90
CA GLY A 14 8.69 39.30 -5.80
C GLY A 14 8.85 37.79 -6.08
N MET A 15 7.83 37.17 -6.70
CA MET A 15 7.89 35.77 -7.15
C MET A 15 8.92 35.55 -8.26
N TYR A 16 9.01 36.46 -9.23
CA TYR A 16 10.02 36.42 -10.30
C TYR A 16 11.42 36.70 -9.77
N GLY A 17 11.57 37.59 -8.78
CA GLY A 17 12.84 37.86 -8.10
C GLY A 17 13.33 36.65 -7.28
N MET A 18 12.42 35.92 -6.62
CA MET A 18 12.74 34.67 -5.92
C MET A 18 13.11 33.55 -6.91
N ARG A 19 12.37 33.41 -8.03
CA ARG A 19 12.73 32.49 -9.13
C ARG A 19 14.08 32.80 -9.76
N GLY A 20 14.39 34.09 -9.96
CA GLY A 20 15.68 34.53 -10.47
C GLY A 20 16.83 34.24 -9.51
N ARG A 21 16.62 34.39 -8.19
CA ARG A 21 17.64 34.06 -7.18
C ARG A 21 17.86 32.55 -7.05
N LEU A 22 16.81 31.74 -7.15
CA LEU A 22 16.93 30.27 -7.17
C LEU A 22 17.61 29.77 -8.44
N ALA A 23 17.28 30.35 -9.60
CA ALA A 23 17.95 30.05 -10.87
C ALA A 23 19.43 30.47 -10.89
N LEU A 24 19.77 31.60 -10.27
CA LEU A 24 21.15 32.07 -10.15
C LEU A 24 21.95 31.21 -9.15
N ALA A 25 21.33 30.77 -8.06
CA ALA A 25 21.93 29.82 -7.13
C ALA A 25 22.17 28.45 -7.80
N GLU A 26 21.22 27.97 -8.61
CA GLU A 26 21.35 26.75 -9.43
C GLU A 26 22.47 26.88 -10.48
N MET A 27 22.60 28.05 -11.10
CA MET A 27 23.69 28.36 -12.06
C MET A 27 25.06 28.33 -11.39
N ILE A 28 25.18 28.91 -10.19
CA ILE A 28 26.43 28.90 -9.41
C ILE A 28 26.75 27.47 -8.89
N GLU A 29 25.73 26.67 -8.57
CA GLU A 29 25.91 25.30 -8.07
C GLU A 29 26.15 24.24 -9.15
N THR A 30 25.69 24.45 -10.39
CA THR A 30 25.69 23.41 -11.44
C THR A 30 26.43 23.79 -12.71
N GLY A 31 26.69 25.08 -12.95
CA GLY A 31 27.29 25.57 -14.19
C GLY A 31 26.35 25.60 -15.40
N ASP A 32 25.07 25.22 -15.25
CA ASP A 32 24.10 25.13 -16.36
C ASP A 32 23.07 26.27 -16.36
N PHE A 33 22.77 26.78 -17.55
CA PHE A 33 21.78 27.83 -17.79
C PHE A 33 20.36 27.24 -17.92
N PRO A 34 19.33 27.80 -17.26
CA PRO A 34 17.95 27.38 -17.47
C PRO A 34 17.44 27.98 -18.79
N GLY A 35 17.79 27.32 -19.90
CA GLY A 35 17.43 27.79 -21.24
C GLY A 35 18.13 27.08 -22.40
N ARG A 36 18.36 25.76 -22.31
CA ARG A 36 18.74 24.80 -23.39
C ARG A 36 18.86 23.41 -22.71
N GLY A 37 17.92 22.47 -22.69
CA GLY A 37 16.82 22.17 -23.60
C GLY A 37 17.23 21.18 -24.70
N ARG A 38 17.75 19.98 -24.35
CA ARG A 38 17.83 18.81 -25.27
C ARG A 38 18.07 17.42 -24.64
N ASN A 39 18.41 17.28 -23.34
CA ASN A 39 18.84 15.98 -22.78
C ASN A 39 18.25 15.57 -21.41
N THR A 40 17.21 16.24 -20.91
CA THR A 40 16.53 15.85 -19.65
C THR A 40 15.28 15.03 -19.99
N PRO A 41 15.16 13.77 -19.51
CA PRO A 41 14.00 12.95 -19.81
C PRO A 41 12.73 13.55 -19.21
N VAL A 42 11.58 13.28 -19.82
CA VAL A 42 10.28 13.73 -19.30
C VAL A 42 9.99 13.16 -17.91
N THR A 43 10.56 12.00 -17.60
CA THR A 43 10.46 11.30 -16.31
C THR A 43 11.30 11.90 -15.17
N ASP A 44 12.14 12.90 -15.44
CA ASP A 44 13.10 13.49 -14.49
C ASP A 44 12.49 13.75 -13.09
N PHE A 45 13.13 13.18 -12.06
CA PHE A 45 12.60 13.24 -10.71
C PHE A 45 12.53 14.67 -10.16
N ARG A 46 13.50 15.54 -10.47
CA ARG A 46 13.49 16.93 -9.99
C ARG A 46 12.37 17.75 -10.64
N ARG A 47 12.13 17.53 -11.94
CA ARG A 47 10.98 18.09 -12.65
C ARG A 47 9.67 17.64 -11.99
N TRP A 48 9.54 16.35 -11.70
CA TRP A 48 8.38 15.81 -10.99
C TRP A 48 8.19 16.47 -9.61
N VAL A 49 9.23 16.56 -8.78
CA VAL A 49 9.12 17.20 -7.46
C VAL A 49 8.67 18.67 -7.59
N ARG A 50 9.24 19.43 -8.54
CA ARG A 50 8.86 20.84 -8.76
C ARG A 50 7.42 21.03 -9.22
N SER A 51 6.80 20.02 -9.82
CA SER A 51 5.40 20.11 -10.25
C SER A 51 4.40 20.03 -9.10
N PHE A 52 4.80 19.64 -7.88
CA PHE A 52 3.90 19.63 -6.71
C PHE A 52 3.51 21.02 -6.20
N ASP A 53 4.19 22.08 -6.64
CA ASP A 53 3.86 23.47 -6.30
C ASP A 53 2.65 24.03 -7.11
N GLY A 54 2.02 23.21 -7.97
CA GLY A 54 0.88 23.58 -8.81
C GLY A 54 -0.29 22.59 -8.73
N ARG A 55 -1.45 22.96 -9.31
CA ARG A 55 -2.56 22.00 -9.51
C ARG A 55 -2.12 20.95 -10.53
N ARG A 56 -2.03 19.68 -10.12
CA ARG A 56 -1.85 18.55 -11.04
C ARG A 56 -3.18 18.12 -11.62
N ASP A 57 -3.16 17.74 -12.89
CA ASP A 57 -4.16 16.87 -13.47
C ASP A 57 -4.16 15.53 -12.71
N GLU A 58 -5.33 14.97 -12.43
CA GLU A 58 -5.46 13.71 -11.69
C GLU A 58 -4.96 12.49 -12.49
N GLY A 59 -4.51 12.72 -13.73
CA GLY A 59 -3.81 11.73 -14.53
C GLY A 59 -4.75 10.79 -15.25
N PHE A 60 -5.99 11.21 -15.50
CA PHE A 60 -7.00 10.53 -16.32
C PHE A 60 -8.04 11.54 -16.84
N PRO A 61 -8.75 11.26 -17.96
CA PRO A 61 -9.71 12.19 -18.54
C PRO A 61 -10.87 12.52 -17.60
N GLN A 62 -11.26 13.80 -17.51
CA GLN A 62 -12.35 14.23 -16.62
C GLN A 62 -13.70 13.59 -16.95
N GLU A 63 -13.93 13.30 -18.23
CA GLU A 63 -15.13 12.62 -18.75
C GLU A 63 -15.38 11.28 -18.04
N TRP A 64 -14.32 10.58 -17.65
CA TRP A 64 -14.41 9.29 -16.95
C TRP A 64 -15.04 9.42 -15.56
N ARG A 65 -14.94 10.58 -14.89
CA ARG A 65 -15.57 10.79 -13.57
C ARG A 65 -17.09 10.81 -13.63
N THR A 66 -17.63 11.27 -14.75
CA THR A 66 -19.07 11.39 -14.94
C THR A 66 -19.68 10.12 -15.51
N ASP A 67 -18.87 9.10 -15.81
CA ASP A 67 -19.34 7.82 -16.28
C ASP A 67 -20.03 7.05 -15.16
N ARG A 68 -21.36 7.07 -15.17
CA ARG A 68 -22.19 6.41 -14.14
C ARG A 68 -22.09 4.88 -14.15
N ARG A 69 -21.43 4.29 -15.13
CA ARG A 69 -21.16 2.84 -15.17
C ARG A 69 -19.98 2.47 -14.25
N LEU A 70 -19.11 3.43 -13.92
CA LEU A 70 -17.88 3.21 -13.17
C LEU A 70 -17.87 3.97 -11.83
N PRO A 71 -17.27 3.41 -10.77
CA PRO A 71 -16.86 2.00 -10.68
C PRO A 71 -18.06 1.06 -10.81
N PHE A 72 -17.84 -0.18 -11.29
CA PHE A 72 -18.93 -1.14 -11.40
C PHE A 72 -19.51 -1.46 -10.02
N ALA A 73 -20.83 -1.54 -9.92
CA ALA A 73 -21.51 -1.78 -8.64
C ALA A 73 -21.29 -3.20 -8.10
N ASN A 74 -21.13 -4.19 -8.99
CA ASN A 74 -20.87 -5.58 -8.64
C ASN A 74 -19.70 -6.12 -9.50
N PRO A 75 -18.46 -5.77 -9.14
CA PRO A 75 -17.29 -6.13 -9.93
C PRO A 75 -16.93 -7.62 -9.77
N ALA A 76 -16.48 -8.23 -10.86
CA ALA A 76 -15.85 -9.55 -10.84
C ALA A 76 -14.48 -9.53 -10.12
N ARG A 77 -13.92 -10.71 -9.83
CA ARG A 77 -12.55 -10.80 -9.25
C ARG A 77 -11.46 -10.66 -10.30
N VAL A 78 -11.79 -11.02 -11.54
CA VAL A 78 -10.91 -10.94 -12.70
C VAL A 78 -11.37 -9.80 -13.59
N ALA A 79 -10.45 -8.93 -14.00
CA ALA A 79 -10.71 -7.99 -15.09
C ALA A 79 -9.82 -8.25 -16.28
N VAL A 80 -10.39 -8.08 -17.46
CA VAL A 80 -9.67 -7.96 -18.72
C VAL A 80 -9.47 -6.47 -18.99
N VAL A 81 -8.22 -6.04 -19.10
CA VAL A 81 -7.87 -4.70 -19.54
C VAL A 81 -7.42 -4.78 -20.99
N MET A 82 -8.28 -4.32 -21.90
CA MET A 82 -8.01 -4.35 -23.32
C MET A 82 -7.76 -2.94 -23.86
N HIS A 83 -6.57 -2.72 -24.42
CA HIS A 83 -6.27 -1.49 -25.14
C HIS A 83 -6.53 -1.64 -26.64
N VAL A 84 -7.32 -0.74 -27.21
CA VAL A 84 -7.74 -0.75 -28.62
C VAL A 84 -7.18 0.46 -29.36
N PHE A 85 -6.25 0.17 -30.27
CA PHE A 85 -5.75 1.09 -31.28
C PHE A 85 -6.18 0.64 -32.70
N TYR A 86 -6.23 -0.67 -32.96
CA TYR A 86 -6.69 -1.28 -34.22
C TYR A 86 -8.07 -1.92 -34.04
N PRO A 87 -9.18 -1.18 -34.30
CA PRO A 87 -10.53 -1.64 -34.00
C PRO A 87 -10.94 -2.88 -34.79
N GLU A 88 -10.36 -3.14 -35.94
CA GLU A 88 -10.60 -4.35 -36.76
C GLU A 88 -10.16 -5.65 -36.08
N LEU A 89 -9.27 -5.60 -35.08
CA LEU A 89 -8.79 -6.79 -34.35
C LEU A 89 -9.64 -7.12 -33.11
N VAL A 90 -10.67 -6.32 -32.81
CA VAL A 90 -11.49 -6.51 -31.61
C VAL A 90 -12.20 -7.87 -31.61
N ASP A 91 -12.81 -8.27 -32.74
CA ASP A 91 -13.62 -9.50 -32.79
C ASP A 91 -12.75 -10.75 -32.62
N GLU A 92 -11.49 -10.71 -33.10
CA GLU A 92 -10.49 -11.75 -32.84
C GLU A 92 -10.22 -11.88 -31.34
N ILE A 93 -9.93 -10.78 -30.64
CA ILE A 93 -9.66 -10.80 -29.19
C ILE A 93 -10.90 -11.27 -28.41
N VAL A 94 -12.10 -10.81 -28.78
CA VAL A 94 -13.35 -11.23 -28.13
C VAL A 94 -13.54 -12.75 -28.23
N SER A 95 -13.16 -13.38 -29.34
CA SER A 95 -13.21 -14.84 -29.49
C SER A 95 -12.29 -15.58 -28.51
N TYR A 96 -11.15 -14.99 -28.14
CA TYR A 96 -10.27 -15.54 -27.10
C TYR A 96 -10.83 -15.35 -25.68
N LEU A 97 -11.58 -14.27 -25.43
CA LEU A 97 -12.19 -14.03 -24.12
C LEU A 97 -13.27 -15.08 -23.76
N GLU A 98 -13.84 -15.76 -24.76
CA GLU A 98 -14.79 -16.87 -24.54
C GLU A 98 -14.18 -18.04 -23.76
N ASN A 99 -12.85 -18.14 -23.72
CA ASN A 99 -12.13 -19.18 -23.01
C ASN A 99 -11.99 -18.91 -21.50
N ILE A 100 -12.37 -17.73 -21.00
CA ILE A 100 -12.27 -17.41 -19.57
C ILE A 100 -13.36 -18.19 -18.81
N PRO A 101 -13.01 -19.08 -17.84
CA PRO A 101 -13.98 -19.99 -17.24
C PRO A 101 -14.78 -19.37 -16.07
N VAL A 102 -14.40 -18.18 -15.61
CA VAL A 102 -15.01 -17.43 -14.49
C VAL A 102 -15.61 -16.11 -14.97
N GLU A 103 -16.51 -15.54 -14.17
CA GLU A 103 -17.04 -14.20 -14.44
C GLU A 103 -15.89 -13.18 -14.45
N PHE A 104 -15.89 -12.30 -15.45
CA PHE A 104 -14.87 -11.25 -15.57
C PHE A 104 -15.49 -9.94 -16.04
N ASP A 105 -14.85 -8.83 -15.68
CA ASP A 105 -15.20 -7.50 -16.18
C ASP A 105 -14.26 -7.07 -17.29
N LEU A 106 -14.75 -6.32 -18.27
CA LEU A 106 -13.96 -5.82 -19.40
C LEU A 106 -13.84 -4.30 -19.36
N LEU A 107 -12.62 -3.80 -19.16
CA LEU A 107 -12.28 -2.39 -19.26
C LEU A 107 -11.53 -2.15 -20.57
N VAL A 108 -12.18 -1.46 -21.50
CA VAL A 108 -11.62 -1.15 -22.82
C VAL A 108 -11.14 0.28 -22.86
N THR A 109 -9.86 0.50 -23.12
CA THR A 109 -9.35 1.84 -23.48
C THR A 109 -9.27 1.95 -24.99
N ASN A 110 -9.95 2.94 -25.57
CA ASN A 110 -10.07 3.10 -27.01
C ASN A 110 -9.35 4.38 -27.46
N SER A 111 -8.21 4.19 -28.12
CA SER A 111 -7.39 5.25 -28.74
C SER A 111 -7.42 5.20 -30.27
N SER A 112 -8.34 4.43 -30.86
CA SER A 112 -8.45 4.28 -32.32
C SER A 112 -9.02 5.50 -33.05
N GLY A 113 -9.61 6.45 -32.31
CA GLY A 113 -10.34 7.59 -32.88
C GLY A 113 -11.71 7.26 -33.47
N ARG A 114 -12.12 5.98 -33.46
CA ARG A 114 -13.45 5.53 -33.89
C ARG A 114 -14.26 5.12 -32.67
N GLU A 115 -15.55 5.43 -32.65
CA GLU A 115 -16.45 4.95 -31.61
C GLU A 115 -16.61 3.43 -31.72
N ILE A 116 -16.64 2.75 -30.57
CA ILE A 116 -16.83 1.30 -30.49
C ILE A 116 -17.95 1.05 -29.49
N SER A 117 -19.05 0.44 -29.96
CA SER A 117 -20.16 0.08 -29.10
C SER A 117 -19.76 -1.04 -28.14
N ALA A 118 -20.27 -0.96 -26.90
CA ALA A 118 -20.13 -2.01 -25.90
C ALA A 118 -20.71 -3.36 -26.38
N ASP A 119 -21.70 -3.34 -27.27
CA ASP A 119 -22.34 -4.55 -27.81
C ASP A 119 -21.39 -5.44 -28.61
N ARG A 120 -20.31 -4.87 -29.13
CA ARG A 120 -19.28 -5.62 -29.87
C ARG A 120 -18.51 -6.60 -28.97
N PHE A 121 -18.54 -6.37 -27.65
CA PHE A 121 -17.84 -7.20 -26.67
C PHE A 121 -18.70 -8.30 -26.07
N ARG A 122 -19.95 -8.48 -26.52
CA ARG A 122 -20.82 -9.53 -26.01
C ARG A 122 -20.19 -10.91 -26.22
N CYS A 123 -19.95 -11.62 -25.13
CA CYS A 123 -19.45 -12.99 -25.14
C CYS A 123 -20.60 -14.01 -25.08
N ARG A 124 -20.52 -15.08 -25.86
CA ARG A 124 -21.46 -16.21 -25.90
C ARG A 124 -21.38 -17.09 -24.67
N SER A 125 -20.21 -17.16 -24.03
CA SER A 125 -19.96 -17.88 -22.78
C SER A 125 -20.82 -17.39 -21.61
N GLY A 126 -21.36 -16.17 -21.67
CA GLY A 126 -22.12 -15.55 -20.58
C GLY A 126 -21.24 -15.17 -19.38
N LYS A 127 -19.90 -15.22 -19.51
CA LYS A 127 -18.94 -14.94 -18.43
C LYS A 127 -18.53 -13.47 -18.35
N LEU A 128 -18.80 -12.67 -19.38
CA LEU A 128 -18.64 -11.23 -19.29
C LEU A 128 -19.72 -10.64 -18.36
N ASN A 129 -19.29 -10.12 -17.21
CA ASN A 129 -20.17 -9.59 -16.16
C ASN A 129 -20.45 -8.10 -16.38
N ASN A 130 -19.41 -7.25 -16.48
CA ASN A 130 -19.54 -5.85 -16.85
C ASN A 130 -18.62 -5.46 -18.02
N VAL A 131 -18.99 -4.43 -18.77
CA VAL A 131 -18.13 -3.83 -19.80
C VAL A 131 -18.19 -2.30 -19.77
N ALA A 132 -17.02 -1.66 -19.89
CA ALA A 132 -16.93 -0.22 -20.12
C ALA A 132 -15.93 0.08 -21.25
N VAL A 133 -16.36 0.92 -22.18
CA VAL A 133 -15.51 1.44 -23.26
C VAL A 133 -15.19 2.89 -22.97
N LEU A 134 -13.91 3.16 -22.73
CA LEU A 134 -13.38 4.44 -22.30
C LEU A 134 -12.54 5.05 -23.41
N LYS A 135 -12.93 6.24 -23.85
CA LYS A 135 -12.14 7.00 -24.82
C LYS A 135 -10.82 7.42 -24.16
N ALA A 136 -9.71 7.17 -24.85
CA ALA A 136 -8.38 7.58 -24.43
C ALA A 136 -7.66 8.25 -25.61
N ASP A 137 -6.71 9.15 -25.30
CA ASP A 137 -5.85 9.74 -26.32
C ASP A 137 -4.87 8.68 -26.84
N ASN A 138 -4.43 8.79 -28.10
CA ASN A 138 -3.29 8.01 -28.59
C ASN A 138 -1.98 8.64 -28.08
N HIS A 139 -1.64 8.39 -26.82
CA HIS A 139 -0.47 8.94 -26.15
C HIS A 139 0.06 7.92 -25.13
N GLY A 140 1.35 7.56 -25.19
CA GLY A 140 1.93 6.56 -24.29
C GLY A 140 1.45 5.12 -24.57
N ARG A 141 0.99 4.88 -25.81
CA ARG A 141 0.49 3.58 -26.32
C ARG A 141 -0.53 2.91 -25.41
N ASP A 142 -0.39 1.62 -25.13
CA ASP A 142 -1.24 0.85 -24.23
C ASP A 142 -0.90 1.07 -22.74
N ILE A 143 0.25 1.67 -22.44
CA ILE A 143 0.77 1.82 -21.08
C ILE A 143 0.16 3.04 -20.38
N PHE A 144 0.09 4.20 -21.02
CA PHE A 144 -0.49 5.37 -20.37
C PHE A 144 -2.00 5.21 -20.12
N PRO A 145 -2.81 4.69 -21.06
CA PRO A 145 -4.22 4.37 -20.78
C PRO A 145 -4.40 3.38 -19.62
N LEU A 146 -3.50 2.39 -19.45
CA LEU A 146 -3.48 1.54 -18.26
C LEU A 146 -3.23 2.35 -16.98
N VAL A 147 -2.23 3.24 -16.99
CA VAL A 147 -1.95 4.15 -15.89
C VAL A 147 -3.15 5.05 -15.58
N GLN A 148 -3.89 5.51 -16.59
CA GLN A 148 -5.11 6.29 -16.39
C GLN A 148 -6.19 5.48 -15.66
N LEU A 149 -6.37 4.19 -16.00
CA LEU A 149 -7.30 3.30 -15.27
C LEU A 149 -6.90 3.13 -13.80
N VAL A 150 -5.60 2.97 -13.54
CA VAL A 150 -5.05 2.91 -12.17
C VAL A 150 -5.27 4.22 -11.42
N ASN A 151 -5.01 5.38 -12.05
CA ASN A 151 -5.22 6.69 -11.45
C ASN A 151 -6.71 7.00 -11.20
N ALA A 152 -7.61 6.45 -12.02
CA ALA A 152 -9.05 6.55 -11.81
C ALA A 152 -9.57 5.64 -10.68
N GLY A 153 -8.76 4.70 -10.20
CA GLY A 153 -9.19 3.68 -9.22
C GLY A 153 -10.08 2.58 -9.83
N PHE A 154 -10.23 2.55 -11.16
CA PHE A 154 -11.11 1.60 -11.83
C PHE A 154 -10.59 0.16 -11.78
N LEU A 155 -9.30 -0.02 -11.48
CA LEU A 155 -8.73 -1.35 -11.28
C LEU A 155 -8.77 -1.82 -9.82
N ASP A 156 -9.13 -0.95 -8.87
CA ASP A 156 -9.02 -1.24 -7.44
C ASP A 156 -9.77 -2.49 -6.98
N PRO A 157 -10.95 -2.87 -7.52
CA PRO A 157 -11.66 -4.06 -7.05
C PRO A 157 -11.03 -5.41 -7.40
N TYR A 158 -10.15 -5.48 -8.41
CA TYR A 158 -9.76 -6.76 -9.01
C TYR A 158 -8.56 -7.43 -8.32
N GLU A 159 -8.66 -8.75 -8.19
CA GLU A 159 -7.60 -9.62 -7.66
C GLU A 159 -6.62 -10.04 -8.76
N LEU A 160 -7.13 -10.32 -9.96
CA LEU A 160 -6.33 -10.63 -11.15
C LEU A 160 -6.70 -9.72 -12.33
N LEU A 161 -5.68 -9.40 -13.13
CA LEU A 161 -5.82 -8.63 -14.35
C LEU A 161 -5.26 -9.42 -15.53
N ILE A 162 -6.07 -9.57 -16.58
CA ILE A 162 -5.65 -10.08 -17.88
C ILE A 162 -5.46 -8.87 -18.78
N LYS A 163 -4.21 -8.51 -19.06
CA LYS A 163 -3.90 -7.37 -19.92
C LYS A 163 -3.66 -7.83 -21.35
N VAL A 164 -4.43 -7.28 -22.29
CA VAL A 164 -4.29 -7.53 -23.73
C VAL A 164 -4.39 -6.22 -24.51
N HIS A 165 -3.95 -6.22 -25.76
CA HIS A 165 -4.14 -5.05 -26.61
C HIS A 165 -4.17 -5.43 -28.10
N THR A 166 -4.79 -4.60 -28.91
CA THR A 166 -4.72 -4.76 -30.36
C THR A 166 -3.31 -4.37 -30.84
N LYS A 167 -2.63 -5.24 -31.59
CA LYS A 167 -1.27 -5.00 -32.11
C LYS A 167 -1.20 -5.33 -33.59
N LYS A 168 -0.67 -4.41 -34.39
CA LYS A 168 -0.19 -4.68 -35.75
C LYS A 168 1.26 -4.23 -35.84
N SER A 169 2.12 -5.03 -36.45
CA SER A 169 3.52 -4.67 -36.64
C SER A 169 3.75 -4.10 -38.05
N ALA A 170 3.46 -2.82 -38.27
CA ALA A 170 3.76 -2.16 -39.55
C ALA A 170 5.29 -2.07 -39.82
N TRP A 171 6.11 -2.03 -38.77
CA TRP A 171 7.57 -1.84 -38.88
C TRP A 171 8.36 -3.12 -39.24
N ARG A 172 7.93 -4.29 -38.75
CA ARG A 172 8.58 -5.59 -39.05
C ARG A 172 8.32 -6.06 -40.48
N ALA A 173 7.23 -5.62 -41.11
CA ALA A 173 6.94 -5.91 -42.52
C ALA A 173 7.98 -5.30 -43.50
N GLY A 174 8.79 -4.32 -43.05
CA GLY A 174 9.81 -3.65 -43.87
C GLY A 174 11.27 -3.99 -43.56
N HIS A 175 11.56 -4.88 -42.60
CA HIS A 175 12.93 -5.16 -42.15
C HIS A 175 13.23 -6.68 -42.11
N ALA A 176 13.94 -7.17 -43.14
CA ALA A 176 14.25 -8.59 -43.34
C ALA A 176 15.23 -9.22 -42.31
N ALA A 177 15.73 -8.45 -41.34
CA ALA A 177 16.74 -8.89 -40.38
C ALA A 177 16.17 -9.44 -39.05
N LEU A 178 14.84 -9.41 -38.85
CA LEU A 178 14.17 -10.00 -37.71
C LEU A 178 13.24 -11.10 -38.21
N ALA A 179 13.55 -12.35 -37.89
CA ALA A 179 12.69 -13.48 -38.23
C ALA A 179 11.38 -13.42 -37.42
N GLY A 180 10.24 -13.39 -38.11
CA GLY A 180 8.89 -13.43 -37.53
C GLY A 180 8.05 -12.19 -37.85
N ASP A 181 6.88 -12.39 -38.47
CA ASP A 181 5.87 -11.35 -38.61
C ASP A 181 5.21 -11.05 -37.24
N GLY A 182 4.77 -9.81 -37.00
CA GLY A 182 4.15 -9.48 -35.70
C GLY A 182 2.68 -9.85 -35.57
N GLU A 183 2.06 -10.37 -36.63
CA GLU A 183 0.77 -11.09 -36.53
C GLU A 183 0.97 -12.43 -35.82
N SER A 184 2.06 -13.14 -36.12
CA SER A 184 2.54 -14.37 -35.47
C SER A 184 2.85 -14.09 -34.01
N TRP A 185 3.57 -13.02 -33.70
CA TRP A 185 3.85 -12.63 -32.30
C TRP A 185 2.58 -12.30 -31.50
N LYS A 186 1.61 -11.60 -32.10
CA LYS A 186 0.31 -11.33 -31.46
C LYS A 186 -0.45 -12.63 -31.22
N ARG A 187 -0.52 -13.50 -32.22
CA ARG A 187 -1.19 -14.81 -32.13
C ARG A 187 -0.54 -15.73 -31.11
N GLU A 188 0.78 -15.67 -30.98
CA GLU A 188 1.54 -16.40 -29.97
C GLU A 188 1.19 -15.91 -28.56
N LEU A 189 1.17 -14.59 -28.33
CA LEU A 189 0.79 -14.02 -27.02
C LEU A 189 -0.68 -14.31 -26.64
N LEU A 190 -1.61 -14.05 -27.56
CA LEU A 190 -3.04 -14.28 -27.32
C LEU A 190 -3.36 -15.77 -27.21
N GLY A 191 -2.78 -16.60 -28.09
CA GLY A 191 -2.94 -18.05 -28.07
C GLY A 191 -2.32 -18.68 -26.83
N GLY A 192 -1.15 -18.22 -26.39
CA GLY A 192 -0.48 -18.74 -25.20
C GLY A 192 -1.22 -18.43 -23.90
N LEU A 193 -1.86 -17.26 -23.80
CA LEU A 193 -2.59 -16.83 -22.60
C LEU A 193 -4.08 -17.21 -22.59
N LEU A 194 -4.74 -17.13 -23.74
CA LEU A 194 -6.20 -17.23 -23.87
C LEU A 194 -6.64 -18.24 -24.94
N GLY A 195 -5.74 -19.04 -25.49
CA GLY A 195 -6.01 -19.88 -26.68
C GLY A 195 -7.02 -21.01 -26.48
N SER A 196 -7.19 -21.49 -25.25
CA SER A 196 -8.22 -22.48 -24.90
C SER A 196 -8.70 -22.30 -23.47
N LYS A 197 -9.88 -22.85 -23.16
CA LYS A 197 -10.42 -22.81 -21.79
C LYS A 197 -9.53 -23.54 -20.80
N GLU A 198 -8.94 -24.66 -21.21
CA GLU A 198 -8.00 -25.45 -20.42
C GLU A 198 -6.79 -24.59 -20.03
N ARG A 199 -6.20 -23.88 -21.00
CA ARG A 199 -5.07 -22.99 -20.76
C ARG A 199 -5.39 -21.88 -19.76
N VAL A 200 -6.54 -21.21 -19.91
CA VAL A 200 -6.93 -20.16 -18.95
C VAL A 200 -7.18 -20.73 -17.56
N THR A 201 -7.74 -21.94 -17.49
CA THR A 201 -7.96 -22.68 -16.24
C THR A 201 -6.63 -22.98 -15.54
N GLU A 202 -5.63 -23.48 -16.26
CA GLU A 202 -4.27 -23.72 -15.75
C GLU A 202 -3.62 -22.44 -15.21
N ILE A 203 -3.76 -21.31 -15.93
CA ILE A 203 -3.22 -20.02 -15.48
C ILE A 203 -3.90 -19.57 -14.18
N LEU A 204 -5.23 -19.60 -14.13
CA LEU A 204 -5.97 -19.25 -12.91
C LEU A 204 -5.59 -20.17 -11.74
N GLN A 205 -5.45 -21.47 -11.99
CA GLN A 205 -4.99 -22.43 -10.97
C GLN A 205 -3.57 -22.11 -10.48
N ALA A 206 -2.64 -21.73 -11.36
CA ALA A 206 -1.30 -21.33 -10.95
C ALA A 206 -1.33 -20.12 -9.98
N PHE A 207 -2.17 -19.12 -10.24
CA PHE A 207 -2.36 -17.99 -9.31
C PHE A 207 -3.11 -18.38 -8.03
N ALA A 208 -3.99 -19.38 -8.09
CA ALA A 208 -4.72 -19.87 -6.92
C ALA A 208 -3.82 -20.65 -5.95
N CYS A 209 -2.82 -21.36 -6.48
CA CYS A 209 -1.97 -22.27 -5.70
C CYS A 209 -0.62 -21.67 -5.29
N ASP A 210 -0.05 -20.72 -6.06
CA ASP A 210 1.19 -20.03 -5.68
C ASP A 210 0.93 -18.57 -5.27
N PRO A 211 0.88 -18.25 -3.96
CA PRO A 211 0.73 -16.87 -3.50
C PRO A 211 1.88 -15.96 -3.94
N HIS A 212 3.03 -16.51 -4.35
CA HIS A 212 4.17 -15.76 -4.85
C HIS A 212 4.12 -15.49 -6.36
N LEU A 213 3.25 -16.12 -7.15
CA LEU A 213 3.17 -15.82 -8.59
C LEU A 213 2.58 -14.43 -8.79
N GLY A 214 3.37 -13.47 -9.27
CA GLY A 214 2.95 -12.08 -9.44
C GLY A 214 2.46 -11.73 -10.83
N MET A 215 3.18 -12.20 -11.85
CA MET A 215 2.83 -12.00 -13.26
C MET A 215 3.19 -13.25 -14.06
N LEU A 216 2.36 -13.57 -15.04
CA LEU A 216 2.55 -14.68 -15.98
C LEU A 216 2.36 -14.19 -17.41
N THR A 217 3.31 -14.50 -18.29
CA THR A 217 3.22 -14.25 -19.74
C THR A 217 3.43 -15.55 -20.53
N VAL A 218 3.61 -15.48 -21.85
CA VAL A 218 3.88 -16.66 -22.67
C VAL A 218 5.34 -17.09 -22.58
N GLU A 219 5.60 -18.39 -22.71
CA GLU A 219 6.95 -18.97 -22.74
C GLU A 219 7.91 -18.14 -23.60
N GLY A 220 9.11 -17.89 -23.09
CA GLY A 220 10.15 -17.12 -23.78
C GLY A 220 9.96 -15.60 -23.79
N ASN A 221 8.88 -15.07 -23.19
CA ASN A 221 8.60 -13.63 -23.16
C ASN A 221 9.00 -12.94 -21.84
N ILE A 222 9.51 -13.67 -20.85
CA ILE A 222 10.26 -13.06 -19.76
C ILE A 222 11.69 -12.80 -20.24
N VAL A 223 12.00 -11.54 -20.52
CA VAL A 223 13.29 -11.15 -21.13
C VAL A 223 14.23 -10.47 -20.13
N GLY A 224 15.52 -10.49 -20.44
CA GLY A 224 16.59 -10.11 -19.53
C GLY A 224 17.23 -8.72 -19.77
N ALA A 225 18.42 -8.54 -19.21
CA ALA A 225 19.20 -7.31 -19.26
C ALA A 225 19.61 -6.86 -20.67
N GLU A 226 19.64 -7.76 -21.64
CA GLU A 226 19.86 -7.47 -23.06
C GLU A 226 18.75 -6.58 -23.66
N HIS A 227 17.59 -6.50 -23.00
CA HIS A 227 16.44 -5.70 -23.41
C HIS A 227 16.31 -4.37 -22.64
N TRP A 228 17.38 -3.88 -22.00
CA TRP A 228 17.35 -2.56 -21.35
C TRP A 228 17.05 -1.42 -22.32
N GLY A 229 17.62 -1.48 -23.53
CA GLY A 229 17.53 -0.40 -24.49
C GLY A 229 18.00 0.95 -23.92
N GLY A 230 17.32 2.03 -24.33
CA GLY A 230 17.53 3.40 -23.85
C GLY A 230 16.90 3.73 -22.50
N ASP A 231 16.20 2.79 -21.85
CA ASP A 231 15.27 3.11 -20.75
C ASP A 231 15.90 3.14 -19.34
N ARG A 232 17.16 2.73 -19.20
CA ARG A 232 17.86 2.67 -17.90
C ARG A 232 17.73 3.97 -17.11
N ARG A 233 17.87 5.11 -17.79
CA ARG A 233 17.76 6.43 -17.16
C ARG A 233 16.33 6.74 -16.73
N ASN A 234 15.34 6.47 -17.60
CA ASN A 234 13.93 6.69 -17.28
C ASN A 234 13.50 5.85 -16.08
N VAL A 235 13.84 4.56 -16.07
CA VAL A 235 13.57 3.65 -14.94
C VAL A 235 14.22 4.18 -13.65
N ALA A 236 15.47 4.64 -13.71
CA ALA A 236 16.14 5.20 -12.55
C ALA A 236 15.46 6.48 -12.01
N GLU A 237 14.94 7.35 -12.86
CA GLU A 237 14.20 8.54 -12.44
C GLU A 237 12.82 8.19 -11.84
N LEU A 238 12.11 7.22 -12.42
CA LEU A 238 10.82 6.76 -11.92
C LEU A 238 10.96 6.02 -10.57
N LEU A 239 11.97 5.18 -10.38
CA LEU A 239 12.23 4.48 -9.11
C LEU A 239 12.46 5.45 -7.94
N LYS A 240 13.05 6.64 -8.18
CA LYS A 240 13.19 7.67 -7.14
C LYS A 240 11.85 8.16 -6.60
N ARG A 241 10.78 8.13 -7.42
CA ARG A 241 9.41 8.47 -6.98
C ARG A 241 8.87 7.48 -5.94
N LEU A 242 9.42 6.27 -5.87
CA LEU A 242 9.12 5.25 -4.86
C LEU A 242 10.20 5.19 -3.75
N GLN A 243 11.14 6.13 -3.73
CA GLN A 243 12.32 6.07 -2.86
C GLN A 243 13.13 4.77 -3.04
N MET A 244 13.19 4.28 -4.27
CA MET A 244 13.99 3.11 -4.65
C MET A 244 15.23 3.55 -5.42
N THR A 245 16.30 2.76 -5.30
CA THR A 245 17.49 2.87 -6.14
C THR A 245 17.50 1.72 -7.15
N PRO A 246 17.94 1.95 -8.40
CA PRO A 246 18.17 0.86 -9.36
C PRO A 246 19.07 -0.22 -8.75
N GLY A 247 18.71 -1.48 -8.96
CA GLY A 247 19.53 -2.63 -8.62
C GLY A 247 20.70 -2.82 -9.59
N ASN A 248 21.30 -4.01 -9.57
CA ASN A 248 22.27 -4.40 -10.59
C ASN A 248 21.53 -4.50 -11.94
N PRO A 249 21.98 -3.79 -12.99
CA PRO A 249 21.34 -3.84 -14.30
C PRO A 249 21.25 -5.24 -14.90
N LYS A 250 22.13 -6.16 -14.51
CA LYS A 250 22.11 -7.55 -14.99
C LYS A 250 20.90 -8.35 -14.48
N ASP A 251 20.25 -7.89 -13.42
CA ASP A 251 19.13 -8.59 -12.77
C ASP A 251 17.78 -8.19 -13.38
N LEU A 252 17.77 -7.44 -14.49
CA LEU A 252 16.51 -7.06 -15.16
C LEU A 252 15.81 -8.32 -15.67
N GLN A 253 14.55 -8.46 -15.29
CA GLN A 253 13.60 -9.41 -15.86
C GLN A 253 12.25 -8.71 -15.97
N PHE A 254 11.54 -8.88 -17.08
CA PHE A 254 10.19 -8.33 -17.25
C PHE A 254 9.43 -9.05 -18.38
N PRO A 255 8.08 -9.06 -18.35
CA PRO A 255 7.27 -9.59 -19.44
C PRO A 255 7.26 -8.62 -20.62
N ALA A 256 7.91 -9.02 -21.72
CA ALA A 256 7.95 -8.23 -22.95
C ALA A 256 6.63 -8.30 -23.73
N GLY A 257 6.28 -7.19 -24.39
CA GLY A 257 5.11 -7.10 -25.25
C GLY A 257 3.82 -6.70 -24.55
N SER A 258 3.86 -6.41 -23.24
CA SER A 258 2.74 -5.83 -22.47
C SER A 258 1.42 -6.63 -22.54
N MET A 259 1.50 -7.96 -22.70
CA MET A 259 0.38 -8.89 -22.53
C MET A 259 0.74 -9.95 -21.48
N TYR A 260 -0.10 -10.06 -20.45
CA TYR A 260 0.16 -10.91 -19.29
C TYR A 260 -1.10 -11.07 -18.45
N VAL A 261 -1.10 -12.08 -17.59
CA VAL A 261 -1.97 -12.16 -16.42
C VAL A 261 -1.16 -11.72 -15.20
N ALA A 262 -1.72 -10.87 -14.34
CA ALA A 262 -1.02 -10.33 -13.17
C ALA A 262 -1.92 -10.27 -11.94
N ARG A 263 -1.33 -10.42 -10.76
CA ARG A 263 -1.95 -9.98 -9.51
C ARG A 263 -2.28 -8.50 -9.64
N GLY A 264 -3.53 -8.13 -9.34
CA GLY A 264 -4.03 -6.76 -9.49
C GLY A 264 -3.12 -5.74 -8.81
N PHE A 265 -2.62 -6.08 -7.61
CA PHE A 265 -1.68 -5.26 -6.85
C PHE A 265 -0.43 -4.83 -7.64
N ALA A 266 0.16 -5.72 -8.45
CA ALA A 266 1.38 -5.43 -9.21
C ALA A 266 1.16 -4.27 -10.21
N VAL A 267 -0.07 -4.11 -10.72
CA VAL A 267 -0.45 -3.06 -11.66
C VAL A 267 -1.07 -1.86 -10.94
N GLN A 268 -1.96 -2.08 -9.98
CA GLN A 268 -2.60 -1.02 -9.18
C GLN A 268 -1.55 -0.19 -8.43
N GLY A 269 -0.44 -0.81 -8.01
CA GLY A 269 0.70 -0.15 -7.39
C GLY A 269 1.34 0.95 -8.23
N LEU A 270 1.11 1.01 -9.56
CA LEU A 270 1.60 2.10 -10.42
C LEU A 270 1.06 3.47 -9.99
N ARG A 271 -0.05 3.52 -9.25
CA ARG A 271 -0.60 4.74 -8.62
C ARG A 271 0.47 5.51 -7.85
N ALA A 272 1.38 4.79 -7.19
CA ALA A 272 2.45 5.35 -6.38
C ALA A 272 3.46 6.23 -7.15
N LEU A 273 3.49 6.13 -8.48
CA LEU A 273 4.35 6.96 -9.34
C LEU A 273 3.74 8.34 -9.64
N CYS A 274 2.45 8.52 -9.39
CA CYS A 274 1.67 9.73 -9.66
C CYS A 274 1.92 10.27 -11.08
N LEU A 275 1.85 9.38 -12.07
CA LEU A 275 2.11 9.66 -13.47
C LEU A 275 0.93 10.37 -14.13
N ASN A 276 1.22 11.31 -15.03
CA ASN A 276 0.21 11.97 -15.85
C ASN A 276 0.70 12.13 -17.30
N LYS A 277 -0.08 12.81 -18.15
CA LYS A 277 0.21 12.97 -19.58
C LYS A 277 1.57 13.63 -19.86
N GLU A 278 2.01 14.56 -19.01
CA GLU A 278 3.28 15.28 -19.18
C GLU A 278 4.51 14.41 -18.88
N ASP A 279 4.31 13.28 -18.21
CA ASP A 279 5.35 12.29 -17.94
C ASP A 279 5.57 11.36 -19.14
N PHE A 280 4.75 11.43 -20.20
CA PHE A 280 4.90 10.61 -21.40
C PHE A 280 5.28 11.47 -22.61
N GLU A 281 6.16 10.94 -23.45
CA GLU A 281 6.57 11.56 -24.70
C GLU A 281 5.40 11.62 -25.70
N SER A 282 5.34 12.67 -26.54
CA SER A 282 4.39 12.73 -27.66
C SER A 282 4.71 11.62 -28.67
N GLU A 283 3.69 10.93 -29.18
CA GLU A 283 3.89 9.85 -30.17
C GLU A 283 4.47 10.40 -31.49
N ALA A 284 5.63 9.88 -31.87
CA ALA A 284 6.37 10.24 -33.09
C ALA A 284 7.05 9.02 -33.74
N GLY A 285 6.55 7.80 -33.46
CA GLY A 285 7.09 6.55 -34.01
C GLY A 285 8.36 6.05 -33.29
N GLN A 286 8.57 6.46 -32.05
CA GLN A 286 9.74 6.04 -31.25
C GLN A 286 9.73 4.53 -31.02
N ILE A 287 10.84 3.87 -31.32
CA ILE A 287 10.97 2.41 -31.16
C ILE A 287 11.47 1.97 -29.78
N ASP A 288 12.07 2.87 -28.99
CA ASP A 288 12.65 2.58 -27.68
C ASP A 288 12.85 3.87 -26.85
N GLY A 289 13.21 3.78 -25.56
CA GLY A 289 13.68 4.93 -24.77
C GLY A 289 12.58 5.89 -24.29
N THR A 290 11.35 5.38 -24.12
CA THR A 290 10.18 6.18 -23.74
C THR A 290 9.70 5.80 -22.34
N THR A 291 8.84 6.62 -21.75
CA THR A 291 8.23 6.32 -20.45
C THR A 291 7.39 5.05 -20.48
N ALA A 292 6.73 4.77 -21.61
CA ALA A 292 5.99 3.51 -21.79
C ALA A 292 6.91 2.29 -21.71
N HIS A 293 8.05 2.31 -22.41
CA HIS A 293 9.04 1.22 -22.37
C HIS A 293 9.72 1.09 -20.99
N ALA A 294 10.00 2.22 -20.35
CA ALA A 294 10.53 2.23 -18.99
C ALA A 294 9.55 1.57 -18.00
N LEU A 295 8.25 1.85 -18.11
CA LEU A 295 7.24 1.22 -17.26
C LEU A 295 7.08 -0.28 -17.52
N GLU A 296 7.19 -0.73 -18.75
CA GLU A 296 7.20 -2.17 -19.09
C GLU A 296 8.33 -2.90 -18.33
N ARG A 297 9.54 -2.35 -18.33
CA ARG A 297 10.68 -2.88 -17.55
C ARG A 297 10.44 -2.78 -16.04
N MET A 298 9.80 -1.71 -15.59
CA MET A 298 9.47 -1.53 -14.18
C MET A 298 8.46 -2.54 -13.67
N MET A 299 7.53 -3.04 -14.50
CA MET A 299 6.57 -4.08 -14.05
C MET A 299 7.28 -5.29 -13.46
N GLY A 300 8.35 -5.76 -14.10
CA GLY A 300 9.17 -6.84 -13.57
C GLY A 300 9.93 -6.45 -12.30
N ILE A 301 10.59 -5.28 -12.29
CA ILE A 301 11.32 -4.77 -11.12
C ILE A 301 10.42 -4.64 -9.88
N LEU A 302 9.21 -4.10 -10.06
CA LEU A 302 8.26 -3.87 -8.98
C LEU A 302 7.63 -5.18 -8.48
N THR A 303 7.36 -6.12 -9.38
CA THR A 303 6.91 -7.47 -9.02
C THR A 303 7.96 -8.18 -8.15
N LEU A 304 9.23 -8.14 -8.54
CA LEU A 304 10.32 -8.73 -7.76
C LEU A 304 10.55 -7.97 -6.43
N GLU A 305 10.42 -6.64 -6.40
CA GLU A 305 10.52 -5.88 -5.15
C GLU A 305 9.40 -6.25 -4.16
N ALA A 306 8.21 -6.60 -4.67
CA ALA A 306 7.10 -7.11 -3.89
C ALA A 306 7.34 -8.50 -3.28
N GLY A 307 8.45 -9.16 -3.61
CA GLY A 307 8.68 -10.56 -3.21
C GLY A 307 7.84 -11.56 -4.01
N LEU A 308 7.28 -11.12 -5.14
CA LEU A 308 6.56 -11.95 -6.08
C LEU A 308 7.50 -12.41 -7.20
N LYS A 309 7.10 -13.46 -7.91
CA LYS A 309 7.80 -14.08 -9.03
C LYS A 309 7.17 -13.67 -10.36
N LEU A 310 8.00 -13.69 -11.39
CA LEU A 310 7.57 -13.73 -12.77
C LEU A 310 7.55 -15.19 -13.21
N GLY A 311 6.52 -15.59 -13.94
CA GLY A 311 6.43 -16.91 -14.56
C GLY A 311 5.99 -16.81 -16.02
N ASP A 312 6.00 -17.94 -16.70
CA ASP A 312 5.46 -18.05 -18.04
C ASP A 312 4.67 -19.35 -18.26
N THR A 313 4.12 -19.54 -19.47
CA THR A 313 3.26 -20.69 -19.74
C THR A 313 3.97 -22.05 -19.67
N SER A 314 5.30 -22.10 -19.66
CA SER A 314 6.07 -23.33 -19.46
C SER A 314 6.08 -23.81 -18.00
N ASP A 315 5.80 -22.89 -17.05
CA ASP A 315 5.68 -23.19 -15.63
C ASP A 315 4.35 -23.86 -15.28
N LEU A 316 3.37 -23.82 -16.19
CA LEU A 316 2.04 -24.34 -15.95
C LEU A 316 2.05 -25.86 -15.74
N ARG A 317 1.08 -26.32 -14.96
CA ARG A 317 0.79 -27.72 -14.72
C ARG A 317 -0.66 -27.97 -15.08
N PRO A 318 -1.02 -29.20 -15.50
CA PRO A 318 -2.40 -29.56 -15.74
C PRO A 318 -3.27 -29.20 -14.53
N ALA A 319 -4.49 -28.73 -14.80
CA ALA A 319 -5.44 -28.43 -13.75
C ALA A 319 -5.93 -29.73 -13.08
N GLU A 320 -5.32 -30.10 -11.95
CA GLU A 320 -5.65 -31.32 -11.20
C GLU A 320 -6.84 -31.15 -10.23
N ASP A 321 -7.26 -29.90 -9.95
CA ASP A 321 -8.35 -29.57 -9.04
C ASP A 321 -9.15 -28.33 -9.48
N ASP A 322 -10.11 -27.93 -8.64
CA ASP A 322 -11.02 -26.82 -8.88
C ASP A 322 -10.56 -25.50 -8.21
N SER A 323 -9.30 -25.39 -7.78
CA SER A 323 -8.76 -24.21 -7.07
C SER A 323 -8.98 -22.89 -7.82
N TRP A 324 -8.95 -22.92 -9.16
CA TRP A 324 -9.24 -21.78 -10.03
C TRP A 324 -10.65 -21.18 -9.82
N LYS A 325 -11.61 -21.97 -9.30
CA LYS A 325 -12.98 -21.49 -9.00
C LYS A 325 -13.01 -20.44 -7.89
N ARG A 326 -11.93 -20.28 -7.11
CA ARG A 326 -11.81 -19.19 -6.13
C ARG A 326 -11.91 -17.79 -6.76
N PHE A 327 -11.68 -17.68 -8.08
CA PHE A 327 -11.81 -16.43 -8.82
C PHE A 327 -13.23 -16.17 -9.35
N ALA A 328 -14.18 -17.09 -9.15
CA ALA A 328 -15.58 -16.84 -9.46
C ALA A 328 -16.14 -15.71 -8.57
N LEU A 329 -17.05 -14.90 -9.12
CA LEU A 329 -17.60 -13.70 -8.48
C LEU A 329 -18.02 -13.95 -7.01
N ASN A 330 -18.80 -15.01 -6.79
CA ASN A 330 -19.44 -15.34 -5.52
C ASN A 330 -18.70 -16.41 -4.69
N ALA A 331 -17.45 -16.76 -5.04
CA ALA A 331 -16.71 -17.76 -4.26
C ALA A 331 -16.49 -17.27 -2.82
N GLU A 332 -16.36 -18.17 -1.84
CA GLU A 332 -15.99 -17.74 -0.49
C GLU A 332 -14.54 -17.22 -0.48
N ARG A 333 -14.25 -16.19 0.31
CA ARG A 333 -12.86 -15.73 0.55
C ARG A 333 -12.42 -16.23 1.91
N VAL A 334 -11.38 -17.05 1.91
CA VAL A 334 -10.72 -17.51 3.13
C VAL A 334 -9.43 -16.73 3.29
N SER A 335 -9.28 -16.00 4.40
CA SER A 335 -8.05 -15.27 4.69
C SER A 335 -6.93 -16.24 5.06
N ARG A 336 -5.73 -16.01 4.55
CA ARG A 336 -4.53 -16.78 4.93
C ARG A 336 -4.10 -16.56 6.38
N ALA A 337 -4.44 -15.41 6.97
CA ALA A 337 -4.16 -15.05 8.36
C ALA A 337 -5.15 -14.00 8.91
N VAL A 338 -5.39 -14.05 10.22
CA VAL A 338 -6.02 -12.97 11.00
C VAL A 338 -5.04 -11.82 11.09
N THR A 339 -5.28 -10.74 10.34
CA THR A 339 -4.40 -9.57 10.32
C THR A 339 -5.02 -8.41 11.09
N VAL A 340 -4.28 -7.89 12.08
CA VAL A 340 -4.78 -6.87 13.02
C VAL A 340 -3.83 -5.67 13.04
N PRO A 341 -4.16 -4.56 12.37
CA PRO A 341 -3.40 -3.33 12.50
C PRO A 341 -3.68 -2.62 13.84
N PHE A 342 -2.66 -1.93 14.36
CA PHE A 342 -2.82 -1.02 15.51
C PHE A 342 -3.62 0.22 15.12
N TYR A 343 -4.43 0.72 16.05
CA TYR A 343 -5.39 1.78 15.79
C TYR A 343 -5.29 2.90 16.83
N LEU A 344 -4.91 4.10 16.35
CA LEU A 344 -4.74 5.30 17.14
C LEU A 344 -6.08 6.04 17.34
N PRO A 345 -6.56 6.20 18.59
CA PRO A 345 -7.81 6.91 18.85
C PRO A 345 -7.71 8.44 18.76
N GLN A 346 -6.52 9.03 18.60
CA GLN A 346 -6.23 10.47 18.73
C GLN A 346 -6.66 11.38 17.54
N PHE A 347 -7.79 11.06 16.92
CA PHE A 347 -8.42 11.89 15.87
C PHE A 347 -9.78 12.45 16.33
N HIS A 348 -9.83 12.88 17.59
CA HIS A 348 -10.93 13.62 18.17
C HIS A 348 -10.40 14.59 19.25
N PRO A 349 -11.01 15.76 19.44
CA PRO A 349 -10.63 16.67 20.51
C PRO A 349 -11.08 16.12 21.87
N ASN A 350 -10.28 16.37 22.90
CA ASN A 350 -10.65 16.09 24.29
C ASN A 350 -10.09 17.18 25.22
N ARG A 351 -10.59 17.23 26.46
CA ARG A 351 -10.29 18.30 27.40
C ARG A 351 -8.81 18.37 27.77
N GLU A 352 -8.19 17.22 27.97
CA GLU A 352 -6.78 17.08 28.32
C GLU A 352 -5.87 17.61 27.21
N ASN A 353 -6.03 17.11 25.98
CA ASN A 353 -5.26 17.54 24.82
C ASN A 353 -5.50 19.03 24.51
N ASP A 354 -6.73 19.52 24.65
CA ASP A 354 -7.02 20.94 24.47
C ASP A 354 -6.25 21.81 25.48
N ARG A 355 -6.10 21.35 26.73
CA ARG A 355 -5.32 22.04 27.76
C ARG A 355 -3.83 22.00 27.48
N TRP A 356 -3.32 20.90 26.94
CA TRP A 356 -1.88 20.70 26.75
C TRP A 356 -1.35 21.28 25.44
N TRP A 357 -2.13 21.20 24.37
CA TRP A 357 -1.69 21.47 23.00
C TRP A 357 -2.47 22.58 22.29
N GLY A 358 -3.57 23.04 22.91
CA GLY A 358 -4.44 24.10 22.40
C GLY A 358 -5.80 23.58 21.96
N LYS A 359 -6.81 24.45 22.01
CA LYS A 359 -8.21 24.12 21.73
C LYS A 359 -8.40 23.47 20.36
N GLY A 360 -9.09 22.33 20.33
CA GLY A 360 -9.40 21.56 19.12
C GLY A 360 -8.25 20.67 18.64
N PHE A 361 -7.28 20.36 19.50
CA PHE A 361 -6.12 19.57 19.09
C PHE A 361 -6.51 18.15 18.70
N THR A 362 -5.98 17.72 17.56
CA THR A 362 -5.96 16.34 17.06
C THR A 362 -4.63 16.13 16.33
N GLU A 363 -4.28 14.89 16.02
CA GLU A 363 -3.04 14.60 15.28
C GLU A 363 -2.99 15.27 13.90
N TRP A 364 -4.13 15.64 13.30
CA TRP A 364 -4.17 16.46 12.08
C TRP A 364 -3.45 17.80 12.23
N THR A 365 -3.39 18.36 13.45
CA THR A 365 -2.65 19.59 13.74
C THR A 365 -1.16 19.43 13.46
N ASN A 366 -0.58 18.27 13.80
CA ASN A 366 0.82 17.95 13.55
C ASN A 366 1.05 17.63 12.07
N VAL A 367 0.20 16.77 11.50
CA VAL A 367 0.29 16.30 10.11
C VAL A 367 0.31 17.46 9.13
N THR A 368 -0.64 18.40 9.26
CA THR A 368 -0.78 19.53 8.33
C THR A 368 0.35 20.57 8.44
N ARG A 369 1.09 20.60 9.55
CA ARG A 369 2.22 21.53 9.77
C ARG A 369 3.54 21.01 9.21
N ALA A 370 3.63 19.70 8.93
CA ALA A 370 4.84 19.05 8.46
C ALA A 370 5.32 19.63 7.12
N LYS A 371 6.63 19.78 6.98
CA LYS A 371 7.28 20.26 5.75
C LYS A 371 8.30 19.25 5.22
N PRO A 372 8.55 19.21 3.91
CA PRO A 372 9.65 18.46 3.34
C PRO A 372 10.99 18.84 3.99
N VAL A 373 11.83 17.84 4.31
CA VAL A 373 13.18 18.06 4.86
C VAL A 373 14.29 17.67 3.87
N PHE A 374 13.93 17.02 2.77
CA PHE A 374 14.81 16.71 1.65
C PHE A 374 13.99 16.72 0.34
N LEU A 375 14.67 16.72 -0.81
CA LEU A 375 14.02 16.75 -2.12
C LEU A 375 13.15 15.48 -2.35
N GLY A 376 11.87 15.67 -2.63
CA GLY A 376 10.92 14.57 -2.83
C GLY A 376 10.45 13.91 -1.53
N HIS A 377 10.72 14.53 -0.37
CA HIS A 377 10.11 14.15 0.89
C HIS A 377 8.61 14.41 0.85
N HIS A 378 7.80 13.38 1.09
CA HIS A 378 6.35 13.48 1.03
C HIS A 378 5.78 13.97 2.36
N GLN A 379 5.93 15.27 2.60
CA GLN A 379 5.35 15.96 3.74
C GLN A 379 4.70 17.28 3.26
N PRO A 380 3.52 17.66 3.78
CA PRO A 380 2.69 16.88 4.71
C PRO A 380 2.11 15.62 4.05
N GLY A 381 1.95 14.54 4.83
CA GLY A 381 1.19 13.37 4.41
C GLY A 381 -0.31 13.69 4.41
N LEU A 382 -0.98 13.58 3.25
CA LEU A 382 -2.38 13.97 3.11
C LEU A 382 -3.30 12.76 2.93
N PRO A 383 -4.48 12.73 3.58
CA PRO A 383 -5.51 11.72 3.32
C PRO A 383 -6.14 11.90 1.94
N SER A 384 -6.72 10.82 1.39
CA SER A 384 -7.55 10.87 0.19
C SER A 384 -9.04 10.73 0.53
N GLU A 385 -9.62 9.54 0.43
CA GLU A 385 -11.08 9.33 0.46
C GLU A 385 -11.71 9.48 1.84
N LEU A 386 -10.97 9.22 2.92
CA LEU A 386 -11.46 9.41 4.30
C LEU A 386 -11.35 10.87 4.78
N GLY A 387 -10.56 11.70 4.10
CA GLY A 387 -10.33 13.09 4.47
C GLY A 387 -9.71 13.28 5.88
N TYR A 388 -9.79 14.52 6.38
CA TYR A 388 -9.38 14.86 7.75
C TYR A 388 -10.52 14.53 8.72
N TYR A 389 -10.70 13.24 8.99
CA TYR A 389 -11.85 12.73 9.72
C TYR A 389 -11.84 13.03 11.22
N ASP A 390 -13.00 12.82 11.84
CA ASP A 390 -13.23 12.92 13.28
C ASP A 390 -13.80 11.60 13.81
N LEU A 391 -13.08 10.95 14.73
CA LEU A 391 -13.44 9.64 15.28
C LEU A 391 -14.61 9.67 16.28
N ARG A 392 -15.32 10.80 16.40
CA ARG A 392 -16.64 10.83 17.06
C ARG A 392 -17.74 10.31 16.14
N LEU A 393 -17.58 10.40 14.82
CA LEU A 393 -18.61 10.09 13.84
C LEU A 393 -18.67 8.60 13.50
N ASP A 394 -19.85 7.98 13.57
CA ASP A 394 -20.07 6.57 13.19
C ASP A 394 -19.72 6.34 11.73
N SER A 395 -20.13 7.26 10.84
CA SER A 395 -19.87 7.16 9.40
C SER A 395 -18.38 7.02 9.05
N VAL A 396 -17.48 7.55 9.88
CA VAL A 396 -16.03 7.40 9.70
C VAL A 396 -15.59 5.99 10.10
N ARG A 397 -16.07 5.49 11.24
CA ARG A 397 -15.78 4.11 11.70
C ARG A 397 -16.35 3.08 10.72
N ASP A 398 -17.56 3.29 10.22
CA ASP A 398 -18.21 2.44 9.21
C ASP A 398 -17.39 2.40 7.92
N ALA A 399 -16.89 3.56 7.45
CA ALA A 399 -16.05 3.64 6.27
C ALA A 399 -14.69 2.94 6.48
N GLN A 400 -14.05 3.12 7.64
CA GLN A 400 -12.81 2.42 7.99
C GLN A 400 -13.01 0.91 8.08
N GLN A 401 -14.11 0.45 8.68
CA GLN A 401 -14.46 -0.97 8.78
C GLN A 401 -14.74 -1.57 7.40
N SER A 402 -15.48 -0.86 6.55
CA SER A 402 -15.77 -1.31 5.19
C SER A 402 -14.48 -1.46 4.38
N LEU A 403 -13.57 -0.48 4.47
CA LEU A 403 -12.25 -0.56 3.83
C LEU A 403 -11.41 -1.72 4.37
N ALA A 404 -11.40 -1.94 5.68
CA ALA A 404 -10.68 -3.04 6.30
C ALA A 404 -11.19 -4.41 5.82
N ALA A 405 -12.52 -4.60 5.84
CA ALA A 405 -13.17 -5.83 5.39
C ALA A 405 -12.92 -6.10 3.90
N GLU A 406 -12.98 -5.06 3.03
CA GLU A 406 -12.68 -5.15 1.59
C GLU A 406 -11.22 -5.57 1.31
N HIS A 407 -10.35 -5.57 2.31
CA HIS A 407 -8.94 -5.96 2.15
C HIS A 407 -8.52 -7.11 3.07
N GLY A 408 -9.48 -7.79 3.70
CA GLY A 408 -9.24 -8.98 4.53
C GLY A 408 -8.71 -8.70 5.94
N ILE A 409 -8.70 -7.44 6.39
CA ILE A 409 -8.31 -7.08 7.75
C ILE A 409 -9.39 -7.55 8.72
N ALA A 410 -8.97 -8.27 9.78
CA ALA A 410 -9.90 -8.95 10.67
C ALA A 410 -10.54 -8.03 11.72
N GLY A 411 -9.88 -6.92 12.04
CA GLY A 411 -10.31 -5.97 13.07
C GLY A 411 -9.16 -5.05 13.48
N PHE A 412 -9.40 -4.21 14.48
CA PHE A 412 -8.43 -3.23 14.95
C PHE A 412 -7.96 -3.51 16.38
N MET A 413 -6.66 -3.35 16.64
CA MET A 413 -6.14 -3.31 18.01
C MET A 413 -6.05 -1.85 18.47
N TYR A 414 -7.01 -1.42 19.29
CA TYR A 414 -7.03 -0.05 19.81
C TYR A 414 -5.95 0.11 20.87
N TYR A 415 -5.19 1.21 20.78
CA TYR A 415 -4.46 1.70 21.94
C TYR A 415 -5.46 2.10 23.01
N TYR A 416 -5.40 1.43 24.16
CA TYR A 416 -6.23 1.71 25.31
C TYR A 416 -5.40 2.43 26.37
N TYR A 417 -5.75 3.69 26.64
CA TYR A 417 -5.04 4.53 27.60
C TYR A 417 -5.83 4.60 28.91
N TRP A 418 -5.36 3.81 29.86
CA TRP A 418 -5.88 3.80 31.22
C TRP A 418 -4.73 4.06 32.19
N PHE A 419 -4.87 5.16 32.94
CA PHE A 419 -3.86 5.67 33.86
C PHE A 419 -4.41 5.68 35.28
N SER A 420 -4.22 4.57 36.00
CA SER A 420 -4.59 4.46 37.43
C SER A 420 -6.04 4.92 37.70
N GLY A 421 -7.00 4.28 37.05
CA GLY A 421 -8.43 4.57 37.14
C GLY A 421 -8.95 5.66 36.18
N LYS A 422 -8.06 6.37 35.47
CA LYS A 422 -8.46 7.41 34.51
C LYS A 422 -8.32 6.96 33.06
N ARG A 423 -9.43 6.89 32.33
CA ARG A 423 -9.45 6.72 30.87
C ARG A 423 -9.03 7.99 30.14
N LEU A 424 -8.32 7.84 29.03
CA LEU A 424 -7.96 8.91 28.11
C LEU A 424 -8.13 8.42 26.66
N LEU A 425 -8.57 9.30 25.75
CA LEU A 425 -8.86 8.95 24.35
C LEU A 425 -9.84 7.77 24.15
N ASN A 426 -10.63 7.42 25.17
CA ASN A 426 -11.61 6.32 25.18
C ASN A 426 -12.85 6.56 24.30
N LEU A 427 -13.11 7.80 23.88
CA LEU A 427 -14.34 8.16 23.18
C LEU A 427 -14.61 7.33 21.91
N PRO A 428 -13.64 7.04 21.02
CA PRO A 428 -13.91 6.26 19.81
C PRO A 428 -14.37 4.83 20.11
N ILE A 429 -13.81 4.19 21.15
CA ILE A 429 -14.20 2.82 21.49
C ILE A 429 -15.55 2.76 22.22
N GLU A 430 -15.85 3.73 23.07
CA GLU A 430 -17.18 3.86 23.69
C GLU A 430 -18.27 4.14 22.64
N ARG A 431 -17.91 4.92 21.62
CA ARG A 431 -18.78 5.16 20.47
C ARG A 431 -18.99 3.90 19.64
N LEU A 432 -17.93 3.14 19.35
CA LEU A 432 -18.07 1.85 18.68
C LEU A 432 -18.97 0.89 19.46
N ARG A 433 -18.77 0.80 20.79
CA ARG A 433 -19.59 -0.07 21.63
C ARG A 433 -21.08 0.30 21.58
N SER A 434 -21.38 1.60 21.57
CA SER A 434 -22.75 2.11 21.53
C SER A 434 -23.36 2.21 20.12
N SER A 435 -22.60 1.90 19.06
CA SER A 435 -23.07 1.90 17.68
C SER A 435 -23.36 0.49 17.17
N ASP A 436 -24.13 0.43 16.08
CA ASP A 436 -24.40 -0.79 15.30
C ASP A 436 -23.27 -1.15 14.33
N THR A 437 -22.12 -0.47 14.42
CA THR A 437 -20.97 -0.74 13.54
C THR A 437 -20.35 -2.09 13.88
N GLU A 438 -20.37 -3.03 12.94
CA GLU A 438 -19.80 -4.37 13.08
C GLU A 438 -18.27 -4.40 12.87
N THR A 439 -17.53 -3.65 13.69
CA THR A 439 -16.06 -3.64 13.69
C THR A 439 -15.53 -4.59 14.76
N PRO A 440 -14.85 -5.69 14.40
CA PRO A 440 -14.12 -6.47 15.38
C PRO A 440 -12.95 -5.67 15.94
N PHE A 441 -12.69 -5.81 17.25
CA PHE A 441 -11.65 -5.04 17.91
C PHE A 441 -11.02 -5.80 19.08
N CYS A 442 -9.81 -5.41 19.46
CA CYS A 442 -9.16 -5.82 20.70
C CYS A 442 -8.34 -4.67 21.27
N PHE A 443 -7.71 -4.87 22.42
CA PHE A 443 -6.93 -3.82 23.09
C PHE A 443 -5.45 -4.13 23.19
N MET A 444 -4.67 -3.06 23.08
CA MET A 444 -3.34 -2.96 23.63
C MET A 444 -3.35 -1.91 24.74
N TRP A 445 -3.09 -2.32 25.98
CA TRP A 445 -2.91 -1.40 27.07
C TRP A 445 -1.56 -0.68 26.92
N ALA A 446 -1.63 0.59 26.52
CA ALA A 446 -0.48 1.48 26.41
C ALA A 446 -0.12 2.03 27.80
N ASN A 447 0.43 1.16 28.65
CA ASN A 447 0.65 1.41 30.08
C ASN A 447 1.91 2.25 30.39
N GLU A 448 2.38 3.04 29.43
CA GLU A 448 3.57 3.90 29.57
C GLU A 448 3.19 5.34 29.91
N ASN A 449 4.04 6.01 30.70
CA ASN A 449 3.84 7.41 31.07
C ASN A 449 3.80 8.31 29.82
N TRP A 450 2.82 9.22 29.79
CA TRP A 450 2.78 10.29 28.79
C TRP A 450 3.66 11.44 29.24
N THR A 451 4.63 11.81 28.43
CA THR A 451 5.57 12.90 28.67
C THR A 451 5.39 14.04 27.66
N ARG A 452 5.78 15.28 28.00
CA ARG A 452 5.84 16.40 27.03
C ARG A 452 6.84 16.17 25.91
N SER A 453 7.89 15.43 26.22
CA SER A 453 8.93 15.03 25.27
C SER A 453 8.56 13.66 24.72
N TRP A 454 8.18 13.61 23.44
CA TRP A 454 7.81 12.39 22.70
C TRP A 454 8.94 11.34 22.57
N ASP A 455 10.03 11.47 23.32
CA ASP A 455 11.16 10.54 23.36
C ASP A 455 11.11 9.56 24.55
N GLY A 456 10.02 9.56 25.31
CA GLY A 456 9.79 8.61 26.41
C GLY A 456 10.74 8.79 27.60
N ARG A 457 11.43 9.94 27.70
CA ARG A 457 12.29 10.26 28.84
C ARG A 457 11.50 11.04 29.89
N ASP A 458 11.60 10.62 31.14
CA ASP A 458 10.82 11.04 32.33
C ASP A 458 10.91 12.52 32.74
N ALA A 459 11.56 13.38 31.97
CA ALA A 459 11.85 14.75 32.41
C ALA A 459 10.60 15.64 32.54
N ASP A 460 9.45 15.27 31.94
CA ASP A 460 8.20 16.04 32.00
C ASP A 460 6.95 15.14 31.83
N VAL A 461 6.62 14.28 32.80
CA VAL A 461 5.40 13.45 32.78
C VAL A 461 4.15 14.34 32.90
N ILE A 462 3.25 14.25 31.91
CA ILE A 462 1.95 14.93 31.88
C ILE A 462 0.84 14.06 32.50
N MET A 463 0.91 12.74 32.24
CA MET A 463 0.03 11.73 32.83
C MET A 463 0.85 10.47 33.04
N GLY A 464 0.88 9.93 34.27
CA GLY A 464 1.71 8.79 34.62
C GLY A 464 0.89 7.65 35.20
N GLN A 465 1.50 6.46 35.23
CA GLN A 465 1.00 5.31 35.98
C GLN A 465 1.48 5.35 37.43
N ASP A 466 0.55 5.08 38.34
CA ASP A 466 0.80 4.90 39.77
C ASP A 466 0.04 3.66 40.26
N TYR A 467 0.68 2.50 40.12
CA TYR A 467 0.14 1.22 40.57
C TYR A 467 0.01 1.12 42.10
N SER A 468 0.59 2.05 42.86
CA SER A 468 0.42 2.11 44.32
C SER A 468 -0.89 2.80 44.71
N ALA A 469 -1.37 3.73 43.88
CA ALA A 469 -2.64 4.41 44.07
C ALA A 469 -3.83 3.61 43.55
N VAL A 470 -3.70 3.00 42.36
CA VAL A 470 -4.71 2.11 41.78
C VAL A 470 -4.03 0.85 41.26
N PRO A 471 -4.28 -0.32 41.88
CA PRO A 471 -3.66 -1.58 41.50
C PRO A 471 -3.95 -1.96 40.05
N ALA A 472 -3.00 -2.61 39.38
CA ALA A 472 -3.15 -3.04 37.99
C ALA A 472 -4.27 -4.10 37.82
N GLU A 473 -4.64 -4.80 38.89
CA GLU A 473 -5.76 -5.74 38.95
C GLU A 473 -7.10 -5.07 38.64
N GLU A 474 -7.24 -3.76 38.90
CA GLU A 474 -8.47 -3.01 38.62
C GLU A 474 -8.64 -2.68 37.13
N PHE A 475 -7.56 -2.76 36.33
CA PHE A 475 -7.64 -2.53 34.89
C PHE A 475 -8.69 -3.41 34.21
N ILE A 476 -8.81 -4.67 34.64
CA ILE A 476 -9.79 -5.60 34.05
C ILE A 476 -11.23 -5.12 34.24
N ASP A 477 -11.55 -4.46 35.36
CA ASP A 477 -12.90 -3.96 35.62
C ASP A 477 -13.26 -2.86 34.63
N ASP A 478 -12.27 -2.06 34.23
CA ASP A 478 -12.44 -0.97 33.28
C ASP A 478 -12.74 -1.48 31.87
N ILE A 479 -12.11 -2.58 31.46
CA ILE A 479 -12.29 -3.14 30.11
C ILE A 479 -13.34 -4.25 30.02
N LEU A 480 -13.86 -4.74 31.16
CA LEU A 480 -14.77 -5.89 31.21
C LEU A 480 -16.01 -5.71 30.33
N GLU A 481 -16.55 -4.49 30.34
CA GLU A 481 -17.72 -4.13 29.55
C GLU A 481 -17.52 -4.26 28.03
N PHE A 482 -16.27 -4.15 27.57
CA PHE A 482 -15.87 -4.35 26.19
C PHE A 482 -15.50 -5.81 25.89
N LEU A 483 -14.92 -6.54 26.86
CA LEU A 483 -14.63 -7.97 26.72
C LEU A 483 -15.89 -8.81 26.52
N LEU A 484 -17.02 -8.33 27.05
CA LEU A 484 -18.35 -8.92 26.87
C LEU A 484 -19.00 -8.55 25.54
N ASP A 485 -18.45 -7.61 24.78
CA ASP A 485 -18.94 -7.26 23.45
C ASP A 485 -18.66 -8.43 22.48
N ARG A 486 -19.69 -8.83 21.72
CA ARG A 486 -19.58 -9.94 20.75
C ARG A 486 -18.58 -9.67 19.63
N ARG A 487 -18.23 -8.40 19.40
CA ARG A 487 -17.23 -7.96 18.42
C ARG A 487 -15.80 -8.04 18.95
N TYR A 488 -15.59 -8.33 20.24
CA TYR A 488 -14.25 -8.45 20.79
C TYR A 488 -13.50 -9.63 20.14
N LEU A 489 -12.33 -9.35 19.56
CA LEU A 489 -11.56 -10.32 18.80
C LEU A 489 -11.07 -11.45 19.72
N ARG A 490 -11.33 -12.68 19.28
CA ARG A 490 -10.97 -13.90 20.00
C ARG A 490 -10.16 -14.82 19.10
N LEU A 491 -9.08 -15.36 19.64
CA LEU A 491 -8.27 -16.39 19.00
C LEU A 491 -8.51 -17.70 19.75
N ASN A 492 -9.01 -18.74 19.07
CA ASN A 492 -9.41 -19.99 19.71
C ASN A 492 -10.32 -19.80 20.95
N GLY A 493 -11.29 -18.88 20.85
CA GLY A 493 -12.22 -18.53 21.93
C GLY A 493 -11.65 -17.61 23.03
N LYS A 494 -10.33 -17.40 23.08
CA LYS A 494 -9.67 -16.53 24.07
C LYS A 494 -9.66 -15.08 23.61
N ALA A 495 -10.08 -14.15 24.47
CA ALA A 495 -10.08 -12.71 24.17
C ALA A 495 -8.64 -12.18 24.07
N VAL A 496 -8.29 -11.56 22.95
CA VAL A 496 -6.93 -11.06 22.69
C VAL A 496 -6.70 -9.75 23.45
N LEU A 497 -5.72 -9.73 24.36
CA LEU A 497 -5.35 -8.52 25.12
C LEU A 497 -3.83 -8.37 25.12
N ALA A 498 -3.33 -7.24 24.62
CA ALA A 498 -1.91 -6.92 24.64
C ALA A 498 -1.55 -5.94 25.77
N VAL A 499 -0.35 -6.07 26.33
CA VAL A 499 0.23 -5.18 27.34
C VAL A 499 1.57 -4.65 26.84
N TYR A 500 1.74 -3.32 26.80
CA TYR A 500 2.90 -2.69 26.16
C TYR A 500 4.21 -2.87 26.95
N ARG A 501 4.19 -2.63 28.26
CA ARG A 501 5.33 -2.78 29.18
C ARG A 501 4.94 -3.59 30.42
N PRO A 502 4.76 -4.92 30.29
CA PRO A 502 4.39 -5.77 31.43
C PRO A 502 5.39 -5.72 32.58
N ALA A 503 6.69 -5.56 32.30
CA ALA A 503 7.74 -5.53 33.34
C ALA A 503 7.63 -4.34 34.32
N GLN A 504 6.83 -3.31 34.00
CA GLN A 504 6.56 -2.20 34.92
C GLN A 504 5.48 -2.50 35.96
N ILE A 505 4.75 -3.61 35.80
CA ILE A 505 3.64 -4.01 36.68
C ILE A 505 4.18 -4.95 37.77
N PRO A 506 4.09 -4.56 39.06
CA PRO A 506 4.45 -5.45 40.16
C PRO A 506 3.58 -6.72 40.16
N ASP A 507 4.19 -7.88 40.37
CA ASP A 507 3.52 -9.20 40.37
C ASP A 507 2.58 -9.39 39.15
N PHE A 508 3.11 -9.14 37.94
CA PHE A 508 2.32 -9.24 36.71
C PHE A 508 1.60 -10.59 36.55
N ALA A 509 2.21 -11.68 37.02
CA ALA A 509 1.62 -13.02 37.03
C ALA A 509 0.35 -13.10 37.88
N GLY A 510 0.40 -12.59 39.12
CA GLY A 510 -0.75 -12.50 40.01
C GLY A 510 -1.85 -11.60 39.44
N VAL A 511 -1.45 -10.46 38.87
CA VAL A 511 -2.37 -9.52 38.20
C VAL A 511 -3.14 -10.19 37.06
N VAL A 512 -2.44 -10.87 36.16
CA VAL A 512 -3.06 -11.60 35.04
C VAL A 512 -3.96 -12.75 35.54
N ALA A 513 -3.54 -13.48 36.57
CA ALA A 513 -4.37 -14.54 37.15
C ALA A 513 -5.71 -13.97 37.65
N ARG A 514 -5.68 -12.79 38.29
CA ARG A 514 -6.89 -12.07 38.74
C ARG A 514 -7.74 -11.58 37.57
N TRP A 515 -7.12 -11.06 36.52
CA TRP A 515 -7.84 -10.67 35.30
C TRP A 515 -8.60 -11.83 34.67
N ARG A 516 -7.93 -12.98 34.52
CA ARG A 516 -8.55 -14.19 33.97
C ARG A 516 -9.69 -14.71 34.84
N GLU A 517 -9.52 -14.70 36.17
CA GLU A 517 -10.58 -15.07 37.11
C GLU A 517 -11.83 -14.19 36.91
N LYS A 518 -11.65 -12.86 36.91
CA LYS A 518 -12.75 -11.91 36.72
C LYS A 518 -13.40 -12.03 35.35
N ALA A 519 -12.62 -12.17 34.27
CA ALA A 519 -13.12 -12.36 32.92
C ALA A 519 -13.99 -13.62 32.81
N ARG A 520 -13.53 -14.75 33.35
CA ARG A 520 -14.32 -16.00 33.39
C ARG A 520 -15.59 -15.84 34.21
N ALA A 521 -15.49 -15.26 35.41
CA ALA A 521 -16.63 -15.06 36.30
C ALA A 521 -17.74 -14.18 35.70
N ALA A 522 -17.35 -13.18 34.90
CA ALA A 522 -18.28 -12.28 34.22
C ALA A 522 -18.86 -12.84 32.90
N GLY A 523 -18.37 -14.01 32.43
CA GLY A 523 -18.78 -14.60 31.16
C GLY A 523 -18.00 -14.14 29.93
N ALA A 524 -16.92 -13.35 30.10
CA ALA A 524 -16.02 -12.97 29.02
C ALA A 524 -15.07 -14.11 28.58
N GLY A 525 -15.03 -15.22 29.32
CA GLY A 525 -14.22 -16.39 29.01
C GLY A 525 -12.75 -16.22 29.36
N GLU A 526 -11.88 -16.95 28.66
CA GLU A 526 -10.42 -16.93 28.89
C GLU A 526 -9.74 -15.79 28.13
N LEU A 527 -8.60 -15.31 28.64
CA LEU A 527 -7.78 -14.26 28.02
C LEU A 527 -6.54 -14.84 27.34
N LEU A 528 -6.21 -14.33 26.15
CA LEU A 528 -4.90 -14.48 25.51
C LEU A 528 -4.09 -13.21 25.77
N ILE A 529 -3.11 -13.31 26.66
CA ILE A 529 -2.26 -12.19 27.09
C ILE A 529 -1.00 -12.13 26.23
N LEU A 530 -0.85 -11.04 25.47
CA LEU A 530 0.31 -10.80 24.63
C LEU A 530 1.19 -9.67 25.19
N ALA A 531 2.49 -9.90 25.29
CA ALA A 531 3.45 -8.83 25.58
C ALA A 531 3.99 -8.21 24.28
N VAL A 532 4.18 -6.89 24.28
CA VAL A 532 4.77 -6.19 23.13
C VAL A 532 6.28 -6.35 23.12
N GLU A 533 6.87 -6.73 21.99
CA GLU A 533 8.32 -6.84 21.83
C GLU A 533 9.02 -5.48 21.79
N VAL A 534 9.22 -4.86 22.96
CA VAL A 534 10.13 -3.73 23.15
C VAL A 534 11.48 -4.21 23.71
N ALA A 535 12.55 -3.43 23.51
CA ALA A 535 13.86 -3.84 24.02
C ALA A 535 13.90 -3.78 25.56
N LYS A 536 14.76 -4.59 26.21
CA LYS A 536 14.93 -4.57 27.69
C LYS A 536 15.17 -3.17 28.26
N GLN A 537 15.85 -2.31 27.51
CA GLN A 537 16.14 -0.92 27.89
C GLN A 537 14.91 0.00 27.90
N PHE A 538 13.79 -0.47 27.34
CA PHE A 538 12.48 0.17 27.36
C PHE A 538 11.47 -0.69 28.15
N ASP A 539 11.96 -1.40 29.17
CA ASP A 539 11.17 -2.28 30.05
C ASP A 539 10.46 -3.43 29.33
N GLY A 540 11.06 -3.91 28.24
CA GLY A 540 10.65 -5.17 27.63
C GLY A 540 11.17 -6.39 28.40
N LEU A 541 10.47 -7.51 28.29
CA LEU A 541 10.88 -8.81 28.88
C LEU A 541 12.25 -9.28 28.37
N GLY A 542 12.65 -8.76 27.21
CA GLY A 542 13.88 -9.10 26.52
C GLY A 542 13.84 -10.46 25.87
N ALA A 543 14.95 -11.21 25.90
CA ALA A 543 15.04 -12.50 25.23
C ALA A 543 14.33 -13.66 25.96
N GLY A 544 13.84 -13.44 27.18
CA GLY A 544 13.10 -14.45 27.95
C GLY A 544 11.60 -14.20 27.82
N TRP A 545 10.90 -15.08 27.10
CA TRP A 545 9.46 -15.05 26.90
C TRP A 545 8.68 -15.73 28.05
N ASP A 546 9.41 -16.32 29.00
CA ASP A 546 8.89 -17.17 30.06
C ASP A 546 8.35 -16.38 31.27
N GLU A 547 7.94 -15.13 31.09
CA GLU A 547 7.34 -14.39 32.19
C GLU A 547 6.00 -15.03 32.57
N PRO A 548 5.81 -15.50 33.81
CA PRO A 548 4.58 -16.15 34.21
C PRO A 548 3.37 -15.22 33.99
N GLY A 549 2.35 -15.70 33.28
CA GLY A 549 1.15 -14.92 32.95
C GLY A 549 1.09 -14.43 31.49
N VAL A 550 2.20 -14.43 30.76
CA VAL A 550 2.22 -14.11 29.32
C VAL A 550 1.98 -15.38 28.49
N ASP A 551 1.04 -15.34 27.55
CA ASP A 551 0.78 -16.47 26.63
C ASP A 551 1.64 -16.43 25.37
N GLY A 552 2.09 -15.24 24.98
CA GLY A 552 2.90 -15.02 23.81
C GLY A 552 3.33 -13.56 23.65
N THR A 553 4.03 -13.26 22.56
CA THR A 553 4.46 -11.88 22.25
C THR A 553 4.05 -11.46 20.86
N LEU A 554 3.98 -10.15 20.66
CA LEU A 554 3.75 -9.57 19.34
C LEU A 554 4.91 -8.68 18.93
N MET A 555 5.36 -8.82 17.69
CA MET A 555 6.34 -7.91 17.10
C MET A 555 5.72 -6.54 16.85
N PHE A 556 6.43 -5.48 17.25
CA PHE A 556 6.00 -4.09 17.08
C PHE A 556 7.05 -3.23 16.34
N PRO A 557 7.35 -3.49 15.05
CA PRO A 557 8.37 -2.75 14.32
C PRO A 557 8.08 -1.24 14.31
N PRO A 558 9.12 -0.38 14.40
CA PRO A 558 10.54 -0.71 14.26
C PRO A 558 11.22 -1.15 15.56
N HIS A 559 10.48 -1.34 16.66
CA HIS A 559 11.05 -1.76 17.94
C HIS A 559 11.66 -3.16 17.85
N ASN A 560 12.66 -3.39 18.70
CA ASN A 560 13.39 -4.67 18.82
C ASN A 560 13.97 -5.20 17.48
N LEU A 561 14.28 -4.30 16.55
CA LEU A 561 14.94 -4.56 15.28
C LEU A 561 16.17 -3.66 15.11
N THR A 562 17.11 -4.08 14.29
CA THR A 562 18.34 -3.33 14.05
C THR A 562 18.10 -2.17 13.08
N TRP A 563 18.42 -0.96 13.52
CA TRP A 563 18.25 0.28 12.74
C TRP A 563 19.53 0.61 11.96
N ASP A 564 19.47 0.56 10.63
CA ASP A 564 20.60 0.97 9.78
C ASP A 564 20.43 2.40 9.26
N GLY A 565 21.50 3.19 9.39
CA GLY A 565 21.59 4.48 8.74
C GLY A 565 21.62 4.41 7.20
N VAL A 566 21.08 5.44 6.57
CA VAL A 566 21.29 5.78 5.15
C VAL A 566 22.18 7.02 5.08
N SER A 567 23.09 7.07 4.10
CA SER A 567 23.99 8.22 3.93
C SER A 567 23.22 9.51 3.65
N MET A 568 23.33 10.49 4.57
CA MET A 568 22.71 11.82 4.44
C MET A 568 23.23 12.60 3.24
N GLN A 569 24.49 12.36 2.82
CA GLN A 569 25.11 13.08 1.69
C GLN A 569 24.36 12.86 0.38
N LYS A 570 23.75 11.68 0.20
CA LYS A 570 22.96 11.36 -1.00
C LYS A 570 21.60 12.07 -1.02
N MET A 571 21.01 12.28 0.16
CA MET A 571 19.67 12.90 0.29
C MET A 571 19.72 14.43 0.30
N ARG A 572 20.87 15.03 0.65
CA ARG A 572 21.06 16.49 0.76
C ARG A 572 19.90 17.17 1.53
N PRO A 573 19.65 16.77 2.79
CA PRO A 573 18.58 17.35 3.57
C PRO A 573 18.81 18.86 3.81
N ASP A 574 17.75 19.58 4.15
CA ASP A 574 17.79 20.97 4.58
C ASP A 574 18.83 21.16 5.70
N ARG A 575 19.56 22.28 5.67
CA ARG A 575 20.63 22.60 6.64
C ARG A 575 20.15 22.62 8.10
N ARG A 576 18.85 22.76 8.35
CA ARG A 576 18.24 22.71 9.69
C ARG A 576 18.06 21.30 10.22
N PHE A 577 18.07 20.29 9.36
CA PHE A 577 17.85 18.90 9.75
C PHE A 577 18.96 18.38 10.67
N ARG A 578 18.55 17.76 11.77
CA ARG A 578 19.36 17.15 12.83
C ARG A 578 18.82 15.76 13.21
N GLY A 579 17.91 15.22 12.40
CA GLY A 579 17.30 13.91 12.59
C GLY A 579 18.14 12.77 12.01
N ARG A 580 17.53 11.58 11.89
CA ARG A 580 18.18 10.37 11.36
C ARG A 580 17.48 9.89 10.10
N PHE A 581 18.27 9.46 9.11
CA PHE A 581 17.77 8.68 7.98
C PHE A 581 18.11 7.22 8.18
N LEU A 582 17.09 6.39 8.13
CA LEU A 582 17.15 4.94 8.35
C LEU A 582 16.66 4.21 7.11
N SER A 583 17.11 2.97 6.90
CA SER A 583 16.79 2.21 5.68
C SER A 583 15.59 1.30 5.90
N TYR A 584 14.46 1.60 5.23
CA TYR A 584 13.28 0.72 5.22
C TYR A 584 13.59 -0.66 4.63
N ARG A 585 14.29 -0.69 3.49
CA ARG A 585 14.64 -1.95 2.83
C ARG A 585 15.49 -2.87 3.71
N LYS A 586 16.45 -2.32 4.47
CA LYS A 586 17.30 -3.14 5.35
C LYS A 586 16.57 -3.62 6.60
N ILE A 587 15.72 -2.80 7.23
CA ILE A 587 14.92 -3.25 8.37
C ILE A 587 13.94 -4.35 7.94
N ALA A 588 13.29 -4.21 6.79
CA ALA A 588 12.42 -5.24 6.22
C ALA A 588 13.20 -6.54 5.98
N ALA A 589 14.37 -6.50 5.34
CA ALA A 589 15.18 -7.69 5.08
C ALA A 589 15.69 -8.38 6.37
N ARG A 590 15.92 -7.64 7.44
CA ARG A 590 16.26 -8.22 8.75
C ARG A 590 15.06 -8.79 9.47
N ALA A 591 13.93 -8.10 9.44
CA ALA A 591 12.69 -8.57 10.02
C ALA A 591 12.25 -9.88 9.36
N ILE A 592 12.26 -9.96 8.03
CA ILE A 592 11.97 -11.19 7.27
C ILE A 592 12.86 -12.35 7.74
N ARG A 593 14.17 -12.11 7.92
CA ARG A 593 15.07 -13.16 8.43
C ARG A 593 14.77 -13.56 9.89
N LYS A 594 14.40 -12.61 10.75
CA LYS A 594 14.03 -12.87 12.14
C LYS A 594 12.74 -13.69 12.24
N ILE A 595 11.76 -13.38 11.39
CA ILE A 595 10.42 -13.99 11.40
C ILE A 595 10.47 -15.53 11.28
N TRP A 596 11.38 -16.05 10.45
CA TRP A 596 11.56 -17.51 10.28
C TRP A 596 12.23 -18.21 11.47
N ALA A 597 12.66 -17.47 12.48
CA ALA A 597 13.27 -17.99 13.70
C ALA A 597 12.42 -17.70 14.95
N LEU A 598 11.16 -17.27 14.77
CA LEU A 598 10.25 -17.00 15.87
C LEU A 598 9.76 -18.31 16.51
N ASP A 599 9.61 -18.29 17.84
CA ASP A 599 8.89 -19.33 18.57
C ASP A 599 7.39 -19.32 18.19
N PRO A 600 6.67 -20.46 18.24
CA PRO A 600 5.22 -20.52 17.95
C PRO A 600 4.36 -19.54 18.76
N ARG A 601 4.78 -19.14 19.97
CA ARG A 601 4.08 -18.16 20.82
C ARG A 601 4.40 -16.71 20.46
N GLN A 602 5.29 -16.48 19.51
CA GLN A 602 5.59 -15.15 18.99
C GLN A 602 4.82 -14.91 17.70
N TYR A 603 4.10 -13.80 17.66
CA TYR A 603 3.29 -13.39 16.52
C TYR A 603 4.05 -12.33 15.70
N PRO A 604 4.24 -12.57 14.39
CA PRO A 604 5.00 -11.68 13.54
C PRO A 604 4.26 -10.37 13.30
N GLY A 605 5.04 -9.35 12.95
CA GLY A 605 4.54 -7.99 12.75
C GLY A 605 5.32 -7.26 11.68
N VAL A 606 4.62 -6.39 10.95
CA VAL A 606 5.18 -5.53 9.90
C VAL A 606 4.87 -4.06 10.18
N MET A 607 5.74 -3.17 9.72
CA MET A 607 5.49 -1.72 9.77
C MET A 607 5.29 -1.18 8.36
N VAL A 608 4.26 -0.36 8.16
CA VAL A 608 3.96 0.30 6.88
C VAL A 608 5.05 1.28 6.49
N ASN A 609 5.43 2.16 7.41
CA ASN A 609 6.50 3.16 7.29
C ASN A 609 6.78 3.73 8.70
N PHE A 610 7.86 4.51 8.86
CA PHE A 610 8.05 5.38 10.03
C PHE A 610 8.74 6.68 9.63
N ASP A 611 8.04 7.79 9.82
CA ASP A 611 8.46 9.16 9.59
C ASP A 611 7.72 10.11 10.54
N ASN A 612 8.36 10.46 11.65
CA ASN A 612 7.78 11.36 12.66
C ASN A 612 8.04 12.85 12.40
N THR A 613 8.23 13.25 11.14
CA THR A 613 8.42 14.66 10.73
C THR A 613 7.24 15.55 11.13
N ALA A 614 6.02 15.03 11.17
CA ALA A 614 4.86 15.78 11.64
C ALA A 614 4.99 16.26 13.10
N ARG A 615 5.58 15.42 13.97
CA ARG A 615 5.80 15.78 15.39
C ARG A 615 7.13 16.51 15.61
N ARG A 616 8.18 16.15 14.88
CA ARG A 616 9.58 16.55 15.21
C ARG A 616 10.26 17.43 14.16
N GLN A 617 9.67 17.60 12.98
CA GLN A 617 10.15 18.37 11.84
C GLN A 617 11.65 18.20 11.54
N TRP A 618 12.50 19.02 12.16
CA TRP A 618 13.95 19.03 11.91
C TRP A 618 14.73 17.96 12.69
N LYS A 619 14.10 17.29 13.67
CA LYS A 619 14.73 16.25 14.50
C LYS A 619 14.09 14.87 14.30
N SER A 620 13.45 14.65 13.15
CA SER A 620 12.70 13.42 12.89
C SER A 620 13.59 12.22 12.57
N ASP A 621 13.04 11.03 12.83
CA ASP A 621 13.56 9.77 12.36
C ASP A 621 12.74 9.35 11.14
N ILE A 622 13.43 9.08 10.03
CA ILE A 622 12.80 8.85 8.73
C ILE A 622 13.32 7.55 8.14
N TRP A 623 12.44 6.57 7.97
CA TRP A 623 12.72 5.34 7.24
C TRP A 623 12.56 5.59 5.73
N TRP A 624 13.68 5.86 5.09
CA TRP A 624 13.74 6.07 3.65
C TRP A 624 13.63 4.74 2.89
N GLY A 625 12.82 4.75 1.83
CA GLY A 625 12.58 3.60 0.96
C GLY A 625 11.28 2.85 1.24
N SER A 626 10.43 3.37 2.13
CA SER A 626 9.13 2.76 2.38
C SER A 626 8.18 2.94 1.19
N ASN A 627 7.67 1.84 0.67
CA ASN A 627 6.76 1.79 -0.46
C ASN A 627 5.88 0.52 -0.40
N PRO A 628 4.73 0.48 -1.10
CA PRO A 628 3.81 -0.65 -1.06
C PRO A 628 4.42 -1.99 -1.44
N TYR A 629 5.40 -2.03 -2.36
CA TYR A 629 6.04 -3.27 -2.80
C TYR A 629 6.97 -3.85 -1.72
N THR A 630 7.87 -3.04 -1.15
CA THR A 630 8.73 -3.52 -0.07
C THR A 630 7.91 -3.93 1.17
N PHE A 631 6.82 -3.21 1.45
CA PHE A 631 5.86 -3.58 2.50
C PHE A 631 5.17 -4.92 2.20
N HIS A 632 4.68 -5.12 0.97
CA HIS A 632 4.08 -6.38 0.53
C HIS A 632 5.02 -7.57 0.78
N ARG A 633 6.29 -7.45 0.38
CA ARG A 633 7.29 -8.51 0.59
C ARG A 633 7.44 -8.88 2.07
N TRP A 634 7.42 -7.88 2.96
CA TRP A 634 7.54 -8.12 4.39
C TRP A 634 6.26 -8.74 4.94
N LEU A 635 5.08 -8.22 4.61
CA LEU A 635 3.80 -8.77 5.05
C LEU A 635 3.60 -10.22 4.57
N LEU A 636 3.96 -10.52 3.32
CA LEU A 636 3.90 -11.87 2.76
C LEU A 636 4.72 -12.84 3.62
N ALA A 637 5.96 -12.48 3.96
CA ALA A 637 6.79 -13.30 4.83
C ALA A 637 6.21 -13.50 6.25
N CYS A 638 5.54 -12.48 6.82
CA CYS A 638 4.83 -12.64 8.10
C CYS A 638 3.67 -13.63 8.01
N VAL A 639 2.93 -13.64 6.90
CA VAL A 639 1.80 -14.56 6.69
C VAL A 639 2.30 -15.96 6.39
N ASP A 640 3.36 -16.10 5.60
CA ASP A 640 3.98 -17.39 5.28
C ASP A 640 4.55 -18.07 6.54
N SER A 641 5.13 -17.30 7.47
CA SER A 641 5.72 -17.84 8.70
C SER A 641 4.71 -18.36 9.72
N VAL A 642 3.42 -18.11 9.51
CA VAL A 642 2.34 -18.66 10.35
C VAL A 642 1.46 -19.65 9.57
N ALA A 643 1.78 -19.93 8.30
CA ALA A 643 0.94 -20.75 7.44
C ALA A 643 0.86 -22.23 7.89
N ASP A 644 1.85 -22.70 8.65
CA ASP A 644 1.91 -24.05 9.24
C ASP A 644 1.08 -24.18 10.53
N ARG A 645 0.68 -23.05 11.14
CA ARG A 645 -0.23 -23.04 12.29
C ARG A 645 -1.66 -23.37 11.86
N ASP A 646 -2.48 -23.81 12.82
CA ASP A 646 -3.93 -23.92 12.62
C ASP A 646 -4.50 -22.59 12.15
N ALA A 647 -5.45 -22.63 11.20
CA ALA A 647 -6.01 -21.41 10.60
C ALA A 647 -6.52 -20.40 11.64
N ALA A 648 -7.04 -20.90 12.76
CA ALA A 648 -7.53 -20.11 13.88
C ALA A 648 -6.42 -19.47 14.75
N ASP A 649 -5.15 -19.82 14.56
CA ASP A 649 -3.98 -19.31 15.29
C ASP A 649 -3.05 -18.43 14.44
N ARG A 650 -3.37 -18.23 13.16
CA ARG A 650 -2.57 -17.44 12.22
C ARG A 650 -2.78 -15.95 12.44
N LEU A 651 -2.14 -15.39 13.46
CA LEU A 651 -2.26 -13.97 13.80
C LEU A 651 -1.03 -13.17 13.36
N VAL A 652 -1.27 -12.05 12.66
CA VAL A 652 -0.23 -11.14 12.17
C VAL A 652 -0.60 -9.69 12.52
N PHE A 653 0.38 -8.92 12.99
CA PHE A 653 0.16 -7.51 13.36
C PHE A 653 0.72 -6.52 12.33
N VAL A 654 0.10 -5.35 12.23
CA VAL A 654 0.56 -4.28 11.33
C VAL A 654 0.64 -2.94 12.08
N ASN A 655 1.81 -2.30 12.02
CA ASN A 655 2.01 -0.92 12.46
C ASN A 655 1.94 0.05 11.28
N ALA A 656 0.84 0.76 11.03
CA ALA A 656 -0.44 0.76 11.74
C ALA A 656 -1.58 1.10 10.77
N TRP A 657 -2.82 1.10 11.25
CA TRP A 657 -3.96 1.59 10.47
C TRP A 657 -3.80 3.09 10.17
N ASN A 658 -3.69 3.91 11.21
CA ASN A 658 -3.84 5.37 11.13
C ASN A 658 -2.84 6.18 11.99
N GLU A 659 -1.59 5.75 12.15
CA GLU A 659 -0.55 6.54 12.84
C GLU A 659 0.02 7.66 11.93
N TRP A 660 -0.83 8.64 11.58
CA TRP A 660 -0.53 9.68 10.60
C TRP A 660 0.69 10.54 10.94
N ALA A 661 0.88 10.86 12.21
CA ALA A 661 2.00 11.73 12.61
C ALA A 661 3.34 10.99 12.70
N GLU A 662 3.32 9.65 12.67
CA GLU A 662 4.49 8.79 12.48
C GLU A 662 4.58 8.24 11.06
N GLY A 663 3.66 8.60 10.17
CA GLY A 663 3.63 8.13 8.78
C GLY A 663 3.32 6.65 8.60
N ALA A 664 3.03 5.90 9.66
CA ALA A 664 2.67 4.48 9.65
C ALA A 664 1.17 4.31 9.34
N VAL A 665 0.81 4.49 8.06
CA VAL A 665 -0.59 4.63 7.62
C VAL A 665 -0.93 3.61 6.55
N LEU A 666 -1.77 2.61 6.89
CA LEU A 666 -2.43 1.75 5.90
C LEU A 666 -3.55 2.47 5.16
N GLU A 667 -4.20 3.45 5.82
CA GLU A 667 -5.31 4.19 5.22
C GLU A 667 -4.97 4.81 3.86
N PRO A 668 -5.98 5.03 3.01
CA PRO A 668 -5.81 5.67 1.71
C PRO A 668 -5.18 7.06 1.83
N THR A 669 -4.07 7.26 1.12
CA THR A 669 -3.36 8.55 1.08
C THR A 669 -3.47 9.21 -0.30
N ALA A 670 -3.26 10.52 -0.37
CA ALA A 670 -3.24 11.24 -1.65
C ALA A 670 -2.15 10.73 -2.62
N ARG A 671 -1.02 10.25 -2.09
CA ARG A 671 0.09 9.72 -2.90
C ARG A 671 -0.11 8.28 -3.33
N TYR A 672 -0.51 7.43 -2.40
CA TYR A 672 -0.54 5.99 -2.61
C TYR A 672 -1.95 5.46 -2.92
N GLY A 673 -3.00 6.28 -2.82
CA GLY A 673 -4.38 5.78 -2.89
C GLY A 673 -4.56 4.61 -1.93
N ARG A 674 -5.23 3.55 -2.40
CA ARG A 674 -5.42 2.29 -1.66
C ARG A 674 -4.25 1.29 -1.79
N THR A 675 -3.12 1.64 -2.39
CA THR A 675 -2.09 0.63 -2.76
C THR A 675 -1.48 -0.16 -1.59
N TYR A 676 -1.38 0.40 -0.39
CA TYR A 676 -0.99 -0.38 0.80
C TYR A 676 -2.08 -1.38 1.22
N LEU A 677 -3.35 -0.99 1.16
CA LEU A 677 -4.47 -1.91 1.40
C LEU A 677 -4.54 -3.00 0.32
N GLN A 678 -4.30 -2.65 -0.95
CA GLN A 678 -4.21 -3.62 -2.04
C GLN A 678 -3.06 -4.61 -1.84
N ALA A 679 -1.93 -4.18 -1.26
CA ALA A 679 -0.87 -5.08 -0.84
C ALA A 679 -1.35 -6.05 0.23
N VAL A 680 -2.08 -5.57 1.25
CA VAL A 680 -2.68 -6.42 2.30
C VAL A 680 -3.63 -7.44 1.68
N ARG A 681 -4.59 -6.97 0.88
CA ARG A 681 -5.57 -7.82 0.20
C ARG A 681 -4.92 -8.89 -0.66
N ASN A 682 -3.85 -8.51 -1.37
CA ASN A 682 -3.12 -9.45 -2.19
C ASN A 682 -2.49 -10.56 -1.34
N VAL A 683 -1.85 -10.24 -0.23
CA VAL A 683 -1.28 -11.25 0.66
C VAL A 683 -2.38 -12.12 1.28
N LEU A 684 -3.48 -11.53 1.77
CA LEU A 684 -4.47 -12.28 2.55
C LEU A 684 -5.41 -13.14 1.72
N TRP A 685 -5.70 -12.73 0.48
CA TRP A 685 -6.56 -13.47 -0.44
C TRP A 685 -5.78 -14.13 -1.58
N SER A 686 -4.46 -14.31 -1.42
CA SER A 686 -3.59 -14.97 -2.41
C SER A 686 -3.72 -16.48 -2.45
#